data_AF-A0A372JHP7-F1
#
_entry.id   AF-A0A372JHP7-F1
#
_cell.length_a   1.000
_cell.length_b   1.000
_cell.length_c   1.000
_cell.angle_alpha   90.00
_cell.angle_beta   90.00
_cell.angle_gamma   90.00
#
_symmetry.space_group_name_H-M   'P 1'
#
loop_
_entity.id
_entity.type
_entity.pdbx_description
1 polymer ?
#
loop_
_entity_poly.entity_id
_entity_poly.type
_entity_poly.pdbx_seq_one_letter_code
_entity_poly.pdbx_strand_id
1 'polypeptide(L)'
;MASWQTPRVVQWMTATLNEPGEVRLRRRLACQGGIVRKYYDELVVPRSSGEDGQAVASVADEPPARRIERLRDFLLEDLERARDGRMRDIVETIQREQLMLVADRRNGVLVIQGGPGTGKTAVGLHRVSWLLYNNIFRRGDMLVVGPHRGFLEHVREVLPRLGTHGVTLVERDRLWDEPRGVDPLPARLVKSSARMATVLRRGIEQQGGTRALTRHLKDGAFAFVFEGAFLSVPQADLEKFLAWESGAYNAQRLAFGTRLVDALTAAYHDASSRRHDSGVRKRIERHPQVKRIVNSVRPRLSAEQVLRDLLTDAEFLRRAATGVLDDGEQAALLRERRERMTEEPWSLEDQICLEELRHLLNGDGPPRYRHLVVDEAQDLTPMQARSLARRCPSGSLTVLGDLAQSSGLHRWNDWSELSQVFAGVDGWHLEQLELSQVFAGVDGWHLEQLTIGYRVPREVMDFAAPLARVLAPNTRFPESVRPGGEEAVTVLRVAADEVDGTAVSRAAELSGDGRSVAVIVPDGVTGIGSDDARVLRADECRGLEFDHVVLVEPAAIASQEPGGLGELYVALTRCTQSLTIVHHSPLPRELDPTTEATLEDEPMTTAGAESRDESGFQAFLDDLERSVREERECHVHESVRYSLVSALFAARLAPVTDSPTADIVCEGPAGRMLYEVLGEGGHAYPAIRQAVLRLMEVQYAEGGQADHRFVVLPREPEQPWAADVLRDAFGIALIWRDGGSWSGEGIGIALGREAGGVE
;
A
#
# COMPACT_ATOMS: atom_id res chain seq x y z
N MET A 1 -28.89 25.36 -6.65
CA MET A 1 -28.07 24.15 -6.55
C MET A 1 -26.61 24.57 -6.46
N ALA A 2 -25.86 24.09 -5.48
CA ALA A 2 -24.41 24.28 -5.39
C ALA A 2 -23.72 22.96 -5.78
N SER A 3 -22.59 23.03 -6.49
CA SER A 3 -21.82 21.83 -6.82
C SER A 3 -21.24 21.20 -5.55
N TRP A 4 -21.29 19.87 -5.45
CA TRP A 4 -20.67 19.09 -4.38
C TRP A 4 -19.15 19.33 -4.28
N GLN A 5 -18.51 19.76 -5.37
CA GLN A 5 -17.08 20.07 -5.42
C GLN A 5 -16.70 21.35 -4.68
N THR A 6 -17.69 22.15 -4.25
CA THR A 6 -17.45 23.43 -3.56
C THR A 6 -17.03 23.19 -2.11
N PRO A 7 -15.97 23.84 -1.58
CA PRO A 7 -15.51 23.62 -0.20
C PRO A 7 -16.58 23.82 0.87
N ARG A 8 -17.50 24.79 0.68
CA ARG A 8 -18.65 24.99 1.58
C ARG A 8 -19.62 23.80 1.60
N VAL A 9 -19.82 23.13 0.46
CA VAL A 9 -20.68 21.95 0.37
C VAL A 9 -19.99 20.75 1.02
N VAL A 10 -18.67 20.63 0.88
CA VAL A 10 -17.88 19.63 1.61
C VAL A 10 -18.05 19.82 3.12
N GLN A 11 -17.87 21.04 3.64
CA GLN A 11 -18.09 21.35 5.07
C GLN A 11 -19.51 20.98 5.54
N TRP A 12 -20.53 21.26 4.71
CA TRP A 12 -21.91 20.86 5.00
C TRP A 12 -22.12 19.34 5.01
N MET A 13 -21.48 18.61 4.09
CA MET A 13 -21.54 17.14 3.99
C MET A 13 -20.72 16.45 5.09
N THR A 14 -19.64 17.06 5.58
CA THR A 14 -18.77 16.48 6.62
C THR A 14 -19.22 16.78 8.04
N ALA A 15 -20.13 17.74 8.23
CA ALA A 15 -20.70 18.07 9.54
C ALA A 15 -21.27 16.83 10.26
N THR A 16 -21.11 16.78 11.58
CA THR A 16 -21.56 15.66 12.44
C THR A 16 -22.50 16.17 13.52
N LEU A 17 -23.17 15.28 14.25
CA LEU A 17 -23.99 15.70 15.40
C LEU A 17 -23.13 16.35 16.51
N ASN A 18 -21.90 15.87 16.69
CA ASN A 18 -20.97 16.39 17.70
C ASN A 18 -20.26 17.67 17.24
N GLU A 19 -20.05 17.81 15.94
CA GLU A 19 -19.45 18.98 15.29
C GLU A 19 -20.32 19.45 14.10
N PRO A 20 -21.51 20.02 14.37
CA PRO A 20 -22.44 20.42 13.31
C PRO A 20 -22.02 21.70 12.60
N GLY A 21 -21.13 22.50 13.20
CA GLY A 21 -20.77 23.83 12.70
C GLY A 21 -22.03 24.70 12.52
N GLU A 22 -22.22 25.22 11.30
CA GLU A 22 -23.41 26.00 10.93
C GLU A 22 -24.61 25.13 10.51
N VAL A 23 -24.43 23.81 10.37
CA VAL A 23 -25.46 22.91 9.84
C VAL A 23 -26.51 22.60 10.91
N ARG A 24 -27.76 22.99 10.64
CA ARG A 24 -28.90 22.72 11.54
C ARG A 24 -29.72 21.50 11.11
N LEU A 25 -29.82 21.27 9.81
CA LEU A 25 -30.54 20.17 9.20
C LEU A 25 -29.76 19.69 7.97
N ARG A 26 -29.50 18.38 7.88
CA ARG A 26 -29.04 17.70 6.66
C ARG A 26 -30.05 16.64 6.26
N ARG A 27 -30.62 16.79 5.06
CA ARG A 27 -31.62 15.89 4.47
C ARG A 27 -31.11 15.34 3.14
N ARG A 28 -31.14 14.02 2.99
CA ARG A 28 -30.96 13.33 1.70
C ARG A 28 -32.31 13.16 1.02
N LEU A 29 -32.35 13.36 -0.30
CA LEU A 29 -33.56 13.28 -1.11
C LEU A 29 -33.34 12.22 -2.19
N ALA A 30 -34.26 11.26 -2.30
CA ALA A 30 -34.34 10.37 -3.44
C ALA A 30 -35.30 10.99 -4.46
N CYS A 31 -34.78 11.39 -5.62
CA CYS A 31 -35.50 12.12 -6.64
C CYS A 31 -35.63 11.29 -7.92
N GLN A 32 -36.81 11.27 -8.53
CA GLN A 32 -37.03 10.64 -9.84
C GLN A 32 -37.76 11.62 -10.76
N GLY A 33 -37.15 11.97 -11.91
CA GLY A 33 -37.75 12.92 -12.86
C GLY A 33 -38.04 14.30 -12.25
N GLY A 34 -37.22 14.75 -11.29
CA GLY A 34 -37.43 16.02 -10.56
C GLY A 34 -38.45 15.95 -9.42
N ILE A 35 -39.03 14.78 -9.12
CA ILE A 35 -39.97 14.58 -8.03
C ILE A 35 -39.26 13.92 -6.85
N VAL A 36 -39.37 14.51 -5.65
CA VAL A 36 -38.88 13.88 -4.40
C VAL A 36 -39.80 12.72 -4.05
N ARG A 37 -39.28 11.49 -4.08
CA ARG A 37 -40.01 10.26 -3.73
C ARG A 37 -39.87 9.92 -2.25
N LYS A 38 -38.67 10.09 -1.70
CA LYS A 38 -38.32 9.76 -0.32
C LYS A 38 -37.31 10.76 0.20
N TYR A 39 -37.25 10.94 1.51
CA TYR A 39 -36.18 11.70 2.15
C TYR A 39 -35.71 11.00 3.43
N TYR A 40 -34.49 11.32 3.85
CA TYR A 40 -33.90 10.88 5.09
C TYR A 40 -33.18 12.05 5.78
N ASP A 41 -33.51 12.31 7.03
CA ASP A 41 -32.86 13.34 7.85
C ASP A 41 -31.66 12.74 8.57
N GLU A 42 -30.47 13.09 8.12
CA GLU A 42 -29.20 12.55 8.59
C GLU A 42 -28.67 13.31 9.83
N LEU A 43 -28.96 14.60 9.91
CA LEU A 43 -28.52 15.47 11.01
C LEU A 43 -29.62 16.47 11.32
N VAL A 44 -30.06 16.51 12.58
CA VAL A 44 -31.00 17.50 13.12
C VAL A 44 -30.43 17.99 14.44
N VAL A 45 -29.97 19.25 14.49
CA VAL A 45 -29.48 19.86 15.74
C VAL A 45 -30.67 20.47 16.47
N PRO A 46 -31.03 19.98 17.69
CA PRO A 46 -32.12 20.55 18.45
C PRO A 46 -31.86 22.03 18.77
N ARG A 47 -32.90 22.86 18.73
CA ARG A 47 -32.80 24.26 19.17
C ARG A 47 -32.67 24.25 20.70
N SER A 48 -31.71 24.98 21.24
CA SER A 48 -31.76 25.37 22.66
C SER A 48 -33.04 26.19 22.87
N SER A 49 -33.99 25.59 23.60
CA SER A 49 -35.24 26.15 24.13
C SER A 49 -35.50 27.63 23.79
N GLY A 50 -36.39 27.86 22.81
CA GLY A 50 -36.95 29.16 22.45
C GLY A 50 -38.44 29.04 22.12
N GLU A 51 -39.24 29.40 23.12
CA GLU A 51 -40.64 29.91 23.18
C GLU A 51 -41.81 29.34 22.35
N ASP A 52 -41.67 28.37 21.46
CA ASP A 52 -42.84 27.68 20.87
C ASP A 52 -42.75 26.17 21.08
N GLY A 53 -43.54 25.67 22.03
CA GLY A 53 -43.54 24.31 22.57
C GLY A 53 -44.03 23.20 21.62
N GLN A 54 -43.46 23.09 20.42
CA GLN A 54 -43.49 21.85 19.65
C GLN A 54 -42.08 21.25 19.62
N ALA A 55 -41.87 20.23 20.45
CA ALA A 55 -40.67 19.40 20.40
C ALA A 55 -40.60 18.73 19.02
N VAL A 56 -39.75 19.24 18.13
CA VAL A 56 -39.36 18.51 16.93
C VAL A 56 -38.45 17.39 17.41
N ALA A 57 -38.92 16.14 17.30
CA ALA A 57 -38.14 14.96 17.68
C ALA A 57 -36.75 15.05 17.04
N SER A 58 -35.71 15.08 17.87
CA SER A 58 -34.36 15.21 17.37
C SER A 58 -33.93 13.84 16.83
N VAL A 59 -33.17 13.81 15.73
CA VAL A 59 -32.55 12.55 15.27
C VAL A 59 -31.61 11.99 16.35
N ALA A 60 -31.15 12.81 17.30
CA ALA A 60 -30.37 12.40 18.47
C ALA A 60 -31.18 11.61 19.53
N ASP A 61 -32.51 11.70 19.53
CA ASP A 61 -33.38 10.97 20.47
C ASP A 61 -33.52 9.48 20.09
N GLU A 62 -33.11 9.11 18.87
CA GLU A 62 -33.11 7.73 18.39
C GLU A 62 -31.79 7.01 18.73
N PRO A 63 -31.85 5.72 19.13
CA PRO A 63 -30.65 4.93 19.36
C PRO A 63 -29.73 4.92 18.13
N PRO A 64 -28.40 5.06 18.30
CA PRO A 64 -27.44 5.08 17.20
C PRO A 64 -27.61 3.92 16.20
N ALA A 65 -27.88 2.71 16.70
CA ALA A 65 -28.09 1.52 15.88
C ALA A 65 -29.25 1.67 14.88
N ARG A 66 -30.41 2.21 15.32
CA ARG A 66 -31.58 2.42 14.44
C ARG A 66 -31.35 3.52 13.40
N ARG A 67 -30.50 4.51 13.72
CA ARG A 67 -30.14 5.58 12.78
C ARG A 67 -29.27 5.03 11.64
N ILE A 68 -28.27 4.21 12.00
CA ILE A 68 -27.38 3.52 11.05
C ILE A 68 -28.19 2.58 10.16
N GLU A 69 -29.11 1.81 10.75
CA GLU A 69 -29.98 0.89 10.02
C GLU A 69 -30.84 1.62 8.97
N ARG A 70 -31.52 2.71 9.33
CA ARG A 70 -32.31 3.48 8.35
C ARG A 70 -31.48 4.19 7.28
N LEU A 71 -30.29 4.68 7.63
CA LEU A 71 -29.37 5.23 6.64
C LEU A 71 -28.95 4.13 5.65
N ARG A 72 -28.59 2.95 6.16
CA ARG A 72 -28.24 1.78 5.35
C ARG A 72 -29.39 1.39 4.42
N ASP A 73 -30.61 1.26 4.94
CA ASP A 73 -31.77 0.86 4.14
C ASP A 73 -32.09 1.90 3.05
N PHE A 74 -31.99 3.19 3.37
CA PHE A 74 -32.14 4.27 2.39
C PHE A 74 -31.06 4.18 1.29
N LEU A 75 -29.80 3.94 1.66
CA LEU A 75 -28.68 3.80 0.72
C LEU A 75 -28.80 2.56 -0.16
N LEU A 76 -29.17 1.41 0.42
CA LEU A 76 -29.34 0.15 -0.32
C LEU A 76 -30.49 0.26 -1.33
N GLU A 77 -31.63 0.82 -0.94
CA GLU A 77 -32.75 1.07 -1.85
C GLU A 77 -32.38 2.02 -3.01
N ASP A 78 -31.55 3.04 -2.74
CA ASP A 78 -31.08 3.98 -3.77
C ASP A 78 -30.12 3.29 -4.76
N LEU A 79 -29.19 2.48 -4.23
CA LEU A 79 -28.26 1.67 -5.02
C LEU A 79 -28.94 0.59 -5.87
N GLU A 80 -30.07 0.05 -5.44
CA GLU A 80 -30.85 -0.93 -6.20
C GLU A 80 -31.66 -0.28 -7.34
N ARG A 81 -32.17 0.93 -7.14
CA ARG A 81 -32.97 1.65 -8.15
C ARG A 81 -32.17 2.13 -9.36
N ALA A 82 -30.86 2.29 -9.22
CA ALA A 82 -29.99 2.78 -10.29
C ALA A 82 -29.58 1.71 -11.33
N ARG A 83 -30.02 0.45 -11.18
CA ARG A 83 -29.51 -0.70 -11.96
C ARG A 83 -30.21 -0.97 -13.30
N ASP A 84 -30.27 0.02 -14.20
CA ASP A 84 -30.82 -0.15 -15.56
C ASP A 84 -29.82 -0.81 -16.55
N GLY A 85 -29.29 -1.98 -16.19
CA GLY A 85 -28.71 -2.95 -17.14
C GLY A 85 -27.35 -2.62 -17.76
N ARG A 86 -26.68 -1.55 -17.35
CA ARG A 86 -25.23 -1.34 -17.57
C ARG A 86 -24.64 -0.82 -16.27
N MET A 87 -23.35 -1.09 -16.04
CA MET A 87 -22.54 -0.64 -14.90
C MET A 87 -22.46 0.90 -14.84
N ARG A 88 -23.60 1.55 -14.58
CA ARG A 88 -23.84 2.98 -14.58
C ARG A 88 -24.57 3.29 -13.28
N ASP A 89 -23.80 3.49 -12.23
CA ASP A 89 -23.86 4.70 -11.41
C ASP A 89 -22.89 4.57 -10.24
N ILE A 90 -21.61 4.80 -10.56
CA ILE A 90 -20.60 5.15 -9.55
C ILE A 90 -20.96 6.47 -8.83
N VAL A 91 -21.86 7.29 -9.40
CA VAL A 91 -21.85 8.73 -9.20
C VAL A 91 -22.68 9.24 -8.02
N GLU A 92 -23.68 8.54 -7.48
CA GLU A 92 -24.70 9.26 -6.70
C GLU A 92 -24.73 9.10 -5.18
N THR A 93 -23.78 8.39 -4.56
CA THR A 93 -23.63 8.53 -3.10
C THR A 93 -22.19 8.40 -2.63
N ILE A 94 -21.39 9.46 -2.86
CA ILE A 94 -20.16 9.67 -2.11
C ILE A 94 -20.55 9.78 -0.63
N GLN A 95 -20.11 8.84 0.19
CA GLN A 95 -20.34 8.91 1.62
C GLN A 95 -19.47 10.00 2.25
N ARG A 96 -19.82 10.41 3.46
CA ARG A 96 -19.12 11.46 4.19
C ARG A 96 -17.62 11.20 4.31
N GLU A 97 -17.27 9.98 4.71
CA GLU A 97 -15.90 9.50 4.90
C GLU A 97 -15.13 9.54 3.57
N GLN A 98 -15.78 9.12 2.48
CA GLN A 98 -15.22 9.18 1.13
C GLN A 98 -15.00 10.62 0.67
N LEU A 99 -15.89 11.56 1.02
CA LEU A 99 -15.77 12.95 0.63
C LEU A 99 -14.61 13.66 1.33
N MET A 100 -14.30 13.30 2.58
CA MET A 100 -13.11 13.79 3.27
C MET A 100 -11.83 13.44 2.50
N LEU A 101 -11.74 12.20 2.00
CA LEU A 101 -10.62 11.75 1.17
C LEU A 101 -10.58 12.45 -0.18
N VAL A 102 -11.74 12.70 -0.78
CA VAL A 102 -11.85 13.45 -2.04
C VAL A 102 -11.35 14.89 -1.90
N ALA A 103 -11.67 15.55 -0.78
CA ALA A 103 -11.32 16.93 -0.51
C ALA A 103 -9.97 17.11 0.20
N ASP A 104 -9.25 16.02 0.48
CA ASP A 104 -7.97 16.06 1.18
C ASP A 104 -6.92 16.87 0.38
N ARG A 105 -6.33 17.87 1.01
CA ARG A 105 -5.34 18.78 0.40
C ARG A 105 -3.92 18.54 0.91
N ARG A 106 -3.69 17.54 1.77
CA ARG A 106 -2.36 17.18 2.26
C ARG A 106 -1.45 16.88 1.07
N ASN A 107 -0.20 17.34 1.15
CA ASN A 107 0.82 17.00 0.16
C ASN A 107 1.32 15.56 0.42
N GLY A 108 2.10 15.02 -0.51
CA GLY A 108 2.66 13.68 -0.37
C GLY A 108 1.75 12.56 -0.93
N VAL A 109 1.99 11.35 -0.44
CA VAL A 109 1.34 10.13 -0.93
C VAL A 109 0.11 9.82 -0.08
N LEU A 110 -1.08 9.94 -0.67
CA LEU A 110 -2.32 9.46 -0.07
C LEU A 110 -2.61 8.04 -0.57
N VAL A 111 -2.52 7.06 0.32
CA VAL A 111 -2.92 5.68 0.07
C VAL A 111 -4.34 5.47 0.56
N ILE A 112 -5.21 5.00 -0.33
CA ILE A 112 -6.58 4.61 -0.01
C ILE A 112 -6.68 3.09 -0.16
N GLN A 113 -6.57 2.40 0.98
CA GLN A 113 -6.82 0.98 1.07
C GLN A 113 -8.33 0.75 1.10
N GLY A 114 -8.83 0.02 0.11
CA GLY A 114 -10.22 -0.39 0.07
C GLY A 114 -10.35 -1.91 0.09
N GLY A 115 -11.49 -2.39 -0.36
CA GLY A 115 -11.67 -3.77 -0.76
C GLY A 115 -12.81 -3.88 -1.76
N PRO A 116 -13.27 -5.09 -2.08
CA PRO A 116 -14.37 -5.29 -3.01
C PRO A 116 -15.60 -4.51 -2.59
N GLY A 117 -16.18 -3.76 -3.52
CA GLY A 117 -17.43 -3.02 -3.30
C GLY A 117 -17.35 -1.79 -2.38
N THR A 118 -16.17 -1.33 -1.95
CA THR A 118 -16.04 -0.14 -1.08
C THR A 118 -16.03 1.19 -1.84
N GLY A 119 -15.98 1.14 -3.17
CA GLY A 119 -15.99 2.33 -4.02
C GLY A 119 -14.64 3.05 -4.15
N LYS A 120 -13.51 2.38 -3.89
CA LYS A 120 -12.14 2.96 -3.97
C LYS A 120 -11.87 3.74 -5.27
N THR A 121 -12.22 3.18 -6.42
CA THR A 121 -12.08 3.81 -7.72
C THR A 121 -12.96 5.06 -7.84
N ALA A 122 -14.20 5.02 -7.31
CA ALA A 122 -15.09 6.17 -7.28
C ALA A 122 -14.44 7.34 -6.53
N VAL A 123 -13.91 7.07 -5.33
CA VAL A 123 -13.18 8.06 -4.51
C VAL A 123 -12.03 8.67 -5.31
N GLY A 124 -11.23 7.85 -5.98
CA GLY A 124 -10.14 8.31 -6.85
C GLY A 124 -10.60 9.27 -7.95
N LEU A 125 -11.67 8.92 -8.68
CA LEU A 125 -12.18 9.75 -9.77
C LEU A 125 -12.82 11.04 -9.27
N HIS A 126 -13.58 10.98 -8.18
CA HIS A 126 -14.13 12.17 -7.52
C HIS A 126 -13.01 13.08 -7.00
N ARG A 127 -11.92 12.52 -6.48
CA ARG A 127 -10.73 13.27 -6.07
C ARG A 127 -10.08 13.99 -7.24
N VAL A 128 -9.85 13.31 -8.37
CA VAL A 128 -9.34 13.97 -9.61
C VAL A 128 -10.22 15.14 -9.99
N SER A 129 -11.53 14.91 -10.02
CA SER A 129 -12.51 15.92 -10.36
C SER A 129 -12.49 17.12 -9.40
N TRP A 130 -12.43 16.86 -8.10
CA TRP A 130 -12.41 17.88 -7.05
C TRP A 130 -11.13 18.73 -7.09
N LEU A 131 -9.97 18.09 -7.27
CA LEU A 131 -8.67 18.78 -7.37
C LEU A 131 -8.62 19.72 -8.59
N LEU A 132 -9.19 19.30 -9.72
CA LEU A 132 -9.29 20.13 -10.92
C LEU A 132 -10.30 21.26 -10.76
N TYR A 133 -11.48 20.98 -10.20
CA TYR A 133 -12.51 22.00 -9.96
C TYR A 133 -12.01 23.12 -9.05
N ASN A 134 -11.25 22.77 -8.02
CA ASN A 134 -10.69 23.72 -7.05
C ASN A 134 -9.34 24.33 -7.49
N ASN A 135 -8.90 24.11 -8.74
CA ASN A 135 -7.66 24.62 -9.30
C ASN A 135 -6.40 24.28 -8.49
N ILE A 136 -6.39 23.13 -7.80
CA ILE A 136 -5.19 22.62 -7.11
C ILE A 136 -4.16 22.19 -8.15
N PHE A 137 -4.61 21.52 -9.21
CA PHE A 137 -3.80 21.13 -10.37
C PHE A 137 -4.47 21.56 -11.68
N ARG A 138 -3.69 21.64 -12.76
CA ARG A 138 -4.23 21.82 -14.12
C ARG A 138 -4.39 20.46 -14.79
N ARG A 139 -5.25 20.39 -15.80
CA ARG A 139 -5.55 19.14 -16.55
C ARG A 139 -4.31 18.44 -17.09
N GLY A 140 -3.38 19.19 -17.67
CA GLY A 140 -2.11 18.67 -18.20
C GLY A 140 -1.11 18.24 -17.12
N ASP A 141 -1.35 18.58 -15.86
CA ASP A 141 -0.46 18.24 -14.75
C ASP A 141 -0.83 16.89 -14.09
N MET A 142 -1.90 16.22 -14.55
CA MET A 142 -2.40 14.99 -13.92
C MET A 142 -2.29 13.77 -14.83
N LEU A 143 -1.86 12.65 -14.24
CA LEU A 143 -1.82 11.33 -14.86
C LEU A 143 -2.65 10.35 -14.03
N VAL A 144 -3.59 9.66 -14.66
CA VAL A 144 -4.29 8.51 -14.07
C VAL A 144 -3.77 7.24 -14.74
N VAL A 145 -3.24 6.34 -13.92
CA VAL A 145 -2.74 5.03 -14.33
C VAL A 145 -3.76 3.99 -13.92
N GLY A 146 -4.26 3.25 -14.91
CA GLY A 146 -5.23 2.17 -14.71
C GLY A 146 -4.67 0.80 -15.06
N PRO A 147 -5.23 -0.28 -14.50
CA PRO A 147 -4.73 -1.65 -14.67
C PRO A 147 -4.91 -2.19 -16.10
N HIS A 148 -6.03 -1.87 -16.76
CA HIS A 148 -6.34 -2.37 -18.10
C HIS A 148 -7.21 -1.39 -18.91
N ARG A 149 -7.29 -1.61 -20.22
CA ARG A 149 -8.07 -0.79 -21.16
C ARG A 149 -9.55 -0.59 -20.78
N GLY A 150 -10.24 -1.65 -20.37
CA GLY A 150 -11.67 -1.59 -20.00
C GLY A 150 -11.95 -0.62 -18.83
N PHE A 151 -11.08 -0.63 -17.82
CA PHE A 151 -11.12 0.34 -16.74
C PHE A 151 -10.98 1.78 -17.25
N LEU A 152 -10.02 2.04 -18.16
CA LEU A 152 -9.81 3.38 -18.69
C LEU A 152 -10.96 3.86 -19.57
N GLU A 153 -11.61 2.96 -20.31
CA GLU A 153 -12.84 3.28 -21.05
C GLU A 153 -13.96 3.71 -20.09
N HIS A 154 -14.12 3.00 -18.97
CA HIS A 154 -15.05 3.41 -17.91
C HIS A 154 -14.70 4.78 -17.32
N VAL A 155 -13.43 5.05 -17.00
CA VAL A 155 -12.97 6.36 -16.51
C VAL A 155 -13.27 7.48 -17.51
N ARG A 156 -13.12 7.21 -18.83
CA ARG A 156 -13.47 8.16 -19.90
C ARG A 156 -14.97 8.46 -19.97
N GLU A 157 -15.83 7.56 -19.54
CA GLU A 157 -17.28 7.81 -19.46
C GLU A 157 -17.66 8.59 -18.20
N VAL A 158 -17.02 8.31 -17.05
CA VAL A 158 -17.40 8.87 -15.75
C VAL A 158 -16.88 10.30 -15.54
N LEU A 159 -15.61 10.58 -15.83
CA LEU A 159 -15.02 11.91 -15.58
C LEU A 159 -15.80 13.06 -16.26
N PRO A 160 -16.28 12.92 -17.51
CA PRO A 160 -17.15 13.91 -18.14
C PRO A 160 -18.44 14.20 -17.37
N ARG A 161 -19.08 13.18 -16.80
CA ARG A 161 -20.29 13.35 -16.00
C ARG A 161 -20.02 14.10 -14.70
N LEU A 162 -18.80 13.99 -14.17
CA LEU A 162 -18.30 14.78 -13.04
C LEU A 162 -17.84 16.20 -13.46
N GLY A 163 -18.08 16.62 -14.71
CA GLY A 163 -17.69 17.93 -15.22
C GLY A 163 -16.20 18.07 -15.52
N THR A 164 -15.48 16.96 -15.65
CA THR A 164 -14.02 16.92 -15.79
C THR A 164 -13.60 16.33 -17.13
N HIS A 165 -12.69 17.01 -17.84
CA HIS A 165 -12.20 16.59 -19.15
C HIS A 165 -10.69 16.82 -19.28
N GLY A 166 -10.05 16.11 -20.23
CA GLY A 166 -8.66 16.38 -20.63
C GLY A 166 -7.59 15.91 -19.65
N VAL A 167 -7.92 14.92 -18.81
CA VAL A 167 -6.95 14.24 -17.93
C VAL A 167 -6.18 13.20 -18.75
N THR A 168 -4.87 13.07 -18.51
CA THR A 168 -4.06 12.04 -19.17
C THR A 168 -4.36 10.69 -18.53
N LEU A 169 -4.82 9.73 -19.35
CA LEU A 169 -5.19 8.38 -18.91
C LEU A 169 -4.26 7.38 -19.61
N VAL A 170 -3.52 6.58 -18.84
CA VAL A 170 -2.57 5.60 -19.39
C VAL A 170 -2.79 4.24 -18.73
N GLU A 171 -2.71 3.18 -19.54
CA GLU A 171 -2.73 1.81 -19.07
C GLU A 171 -1.35 1.47 -18.52
N ARG A 172 -1.28 0.84 -17.34
CA ARG A 172 -0.01 0.57 -16.64
C ARG A 172 1.06 0.03 -17.58
N ASP A 173 0.75 -1.03 -18.32
CA ASP A 173 1.73 -1.73 -19.15
C ASP A 173 2.14 -0.93 -20.41
N ARG A 174 1.42 0.15 -20.74
CA ARG A 174 1.74 1.10 -21.83
C ARG A 174 2.54 2.31 -21.36
N LEU A 175 2.95 2.38 -20.09
CA LEU A 175 3.81 3.45 -19.58
C LEU A 175 5.24 3.39 -20.13
N TRP A 176 5.64 2.23 -20.64
CA TRP A 176 6.97 1.94 -21.15
C TRP A 176 6.93 1.61 -22.65
N ASP A 177 8.11 1.53 -23.27
CA ASP A 177 8.27 1.17 -24.68
C ASP A 177 7.69 -0.24 -24.94
N GLU A 178 7.20 -0.48 -26.17
CA GLU A 178 6.56 -1.75 -26.53
C GLU A 178 7.55 -2.93 -26.39
N PRO A 179 7.19 -3.99 -25.65
CA PRO A 179 8.05 -5.16 -25.49
C PRO A 179 8.15 -5.95 -26.79
N ARG A 180 9.32 -6.54 -27.05
CA ARG A 180 9.62 -7.37 -28.23
C ARG A 180 10.03 -8.80 -27.85
N GLY A 181 9.92 -9.13 -26.57
CA GLY A 181 10.24 -10.44 -26.00
C GLY A 181 9.48 -10.66 -24.71
N VAL A 182 9.57 -11.88 -24.20
CA VAL A 182 9.01 -12.30 -22.91
C VAL A 182 10.10 -13.05 -22.17
N ASP A 183 10.33 -12.65 -20.92
CA ASP A 183 11.28 -13.32 -20.05
C ASP A 183 10.61 -14.49 -19.30
N PRO A 184 11.37 -15.53 -18.93
CA PRO A 184 10.88 -16.56 -18.01
C PRO A 184 10.59 -15.95 -16.62
N LEU A 185 9.66 -16.54 -15.88
CA LEU A 185 9.20 -16.02 -14.58
C LEU A 185 10.36 -15.70 -13.60
N PRO A 186 11.37 -16.57 -13.40
CA PRO A 186 12.49 -16.25 -12.50
C PRO A 186 13.24 -14.96 -12.88
N ALA A 187 13.45 -14.71 -14.18
CA ALA A 187 14.10 -13.50 -14.66
C ALA A 187 13.23 -12.26 -14.42
N ARG A 188 11.91 -12.37 -14.62
CA ARG A 188 10.95 -11.29 -14.37
C ARG A 188 10.95 -10.89 -12.90
N LEU A 189 10.89 -11.85 -11.98
CA LEU A 189 10.94 -11.62 -10.53
C LEU A 189 12.19 -10.83 -10.13
N VAL A 190 13.36 -11.24 -10.63
CA VAL A 190 14.63 -10.56 -10.33
C VAL A 190 14.65 -9.14 -10.91
N LYS A 191 14.31 -8.97 -12.19
CA LYS A 191 14.31 -7.65 -12.87
C LYS A 191 13.32 -6.66 -12.27
N SER A 192 12.20 -7.15 -11.75
CA SER A 192 11.16 -6.35 -11.11
C SER A 192 11.49 -5.92 -9.67
N SER A 193 12.44 -6.60 -9.01
CA SER A 193 12.84 -6.31 -7.64
C SER A 193 13.61 -4.99 -7.49
N ALA A 194 13.54 -4.37 -6.31
CA ALA A 194 14.31 -3.16 -6.01
C ALA A 194 15.84 -3.38 -6.11
N ARG A 195 16.30 -4.61 -5.85
CA ARG A 195 17.72 -5.02 -5.93
C ARG A 195 18.29 -4.80 -7.34
N MET A 196 17.46 -4.93 -8.39
CA MET A 196 17.91 -4.74 -9.77
C MET A 196 18.43 -3.32 -10.01
N ALA A 197 17.87 -2.28 -9.38
CA ALA A 197 18.38 -0.91 -9.49
C ALA A 197 19.85 -0.80 -9.04
N THR A 198 20.23 -1.51 -7.97
CA THR A 198 21.61 -1.59 -7.49
C THR A 198 22.53 -2.27 -8.50
N VAL A 199 22.07 -3.38 -9.10
CA VAL A 199 22.82 -4.10 -10.13
C VAL A 199 23.04 -3.22 -11.37
N LEU A 200 22.01 -2.51 -11.83
CA LEU A 200 22.10 -1.58 -12.97
C LEU A 200 23.10 -0.45 -12.70
N ARG A 201 23.04 0.17 -11.52
CA ARG A 201 23.98 1.21 -11.09
C ARG A 201 25.42 0.70 -11.06
N ARG A 202 25.66 -0.44 -10.40
CA ARG A 202 27.00 -1.07 -10.34
C ARG A 202 27.48 -1.47 -11.73
N GLY A 203 26.57 -1.88 -12.61
CA GLY A 203 26.81 -2.12 -14.04
C GLY A 203 27.37 -0.89 -14.76
N ILE A 204 26.93 0.33 -14.41
CA ILE A 204 27.51 1.58 -14.92
C ILE A 204 28.84 1.90 -14.24
N GLU A 205 28.92 1.79 -12.91
CA GLU A 205 30.10 2.16 -12.12
C GLU A 205 31.33 1.31 -12.49
N GLN A 206 31.13 0.04 -12.81
CA GLN A 206 32.22 -0.85 -13.23
C GLN A 206 32.74 -0.58 -14.65
N GLN A 207 32.07 0.29 -15.43
CA GLN A 207 32.53 0.73 -16.74
C GLN A 207 33.63 1.78 -16.60
N GLY A 208 34.88 1.31 -16.51
CA GLY A 208 36.08 2.15 -16.44
C GLY A 208 36.64 2.29 -15.03
N GLY A 209 36.76 3.53 -14.53
CA GLY A 209 37.24 3.82 -13.18
C GLY A 209 38.74 3.62 -12.97
N THR A 210 39.14 3.28 -11.74
CA THR A 210 40.55 3.21 -11.32
C THR A 210 41.35 2.19 -12.13
N ARG A 211 40.78 1.03 -12.48
CA ARG A 211 41.45 0.02 -13.33
C ARG A 211 41.75 0.55 -14.73
N ALA A 212 40.90 1.42 -15.27
CA ALA A 212 41.18 2.05 -16.55
C ALA A 212 42.17 3.19 -16.41
N LEU A 213 42.14 3.93 -15.30
CA LEU A 213 43.07 5.02 -15.00
C LEU A 213 44.52 4.52 -14.95
N THR A 214 44.80 3.41 -14.24
CA THR A 214 46.15 2.87 -14.08
C THR A 214 46.86 2.57 -15.40
N ARG A 215 46.11 2.22 -16.45
CA ARG A 215 46.66 1.98 -17.80
C ARG A 215 47.23 3.23 -18.48
N HIS A 216 46.89 4.44 -17.99
CA HIS A 216 47.38 5.71 -18.53
C HIS A 216 48.44 6.37 -17.66
N LEU A 217 48.75 5.81 -16.49
CA LEU A 217 49.74 6.37 -15.57
C LEU A 217 51.15 5.89 -15.92
N LYS A 218 52.13 6.78 -15.76
CA LYS A 218 53.57 6.47 -15.75
C LYS A 218 54.14 7.01 -14.45
N ASP A 219 54.83 6.17 -13.69
CA ASP A 219 55.44 6.52 -12.39
C ASP A 219 54.45 7.21 -11.43
N GLY A 220 53.20 6.73 -11.39
CA GLY A 220 52.16 7.26 -10.50
C GLY A 220 51.53 8.59 -10.94
N ALA A 221 51.76 9.05 -12.18
CA ALA A 221 51.16 10.27 -12.71
C ALA A 221 50.68 10.13 -14.16
N PHE A 222 49.66 10.90 -14.52
CA PHE A 222 49.31 11.12 -15.92
C PHE A 222 50.14 12.31 -16.44
N ALA A 223 51.10 12.03 -17.31
CA ALA A 223 52.05 13.03 -17.77
C ALA A 223 52.30 12.98 -19.28
N PHE A 224 52.48 14.17 -19.88
CA PHE A 224 52.87 14.33 -21.28
C PHE A 224 53.43 15.72 -21.57
N VAL A 225 54.15 15.85 -22.69
CA VAL A 225 54.67 17.14 -23.17
C VAL A 225 53.61 17.83 -24.03
N PHE A 226 53.33 19.09 -23.72
CA PHE A 226 52.38 19.95 -24.43
C PHE A 226 52.99 21.32 -24.69
N GLU A 227 53.11 21.72 -25.96
CA GLU A 227 53.67 23.02 -26.38
C GLU A 227 55.03 23.36 -25.72
N GLY A 228 55.87 22.34 -25.47
CA GLY A 228 57.19 22.49 -24.86
C GLY A 228 57.20 22.45 -23.32
N ALA A 229 56.05 22.41 -22.66
CA ALA A 229 55.92 22.25 -21.21
C ALA A 229 55.64 20.77 -20.85
N PHE A 230 56.25 20.28 -19.77
CA PHE A 230 55.95 18.95 -19.21
C PHE A 230 54.78 19.08 -18.23
N LEU A 231 53.64 18.51 -18.57
CA LEU A 231 52.44 18.50 -17.73
C LEU A 231 52.37 17.18 -16.97
N SER A 232 52.04 17.23 -15.69
CA SER A 232 51.89 16.05 -14.83
C SER A 232 50.76 16.25 -13.84
N VAL A 233 49.89 15.26 -13.71
CA VAL A 233 48.85 15.20 -12.68
C VAL A 233 49.03 13.90 -11.88
N PRO A 234 49.29 13.97 -10.56
CA PRO A 234 49.46 12.78 -9.73
C PRO A 234 48.22 11.90 -9.67
N GLN A 235 48.41 10.59 -9.50
CA GLN A 235 47.33 9.61 -9.34
C GLN A 235 46.35 9.99 -8.22
N ALA A 236 46.87 10.45 -7.08
CA ALA A 236 46.05 10.80 -5.92
C ALA A 236 45.02 11.90 -6.24
N ASP A 237 45.33 12.84 -7.13
CA ASP A 237 44.39 13.88 -7.54
C ASP A 237 43.39 13.36 -8.57
N LEU A 238 43.84 12.49 -9.49
CA LEU A 238 42.96 11.83 -10.47
C LEU A 238 41.94 10.91 -9.77
N GLU A 239 42.33 10.23 -8.70
CA GLU A 239 41.44 9.41 -7.89
C GLU A 239 40.39 10.25 -7.16
N LYS A 240 40.76 11.43 -6.63
CA LYS A 240 39.79 12.40 -6.08
C LYS A 240 38.80 12.85 -7.15
N PHE A 241 39.24 13.06 -8.39
CA PHE A 241 38.34 13.42 -9.49
C PHE A 241 37.40 12.28 -9.88
N LEU A 242 37.74 11.02 -9.54
CA LEU A 242 36.93 9.85 -9.83
C LEU A 242 35.88 9.53 -8.79
N ALA A 243 36.04 10.04 -7.56
CA ALA A 243 35.06 9.88 -6.49
C ALA A 243 33.66 10.22 -7.01
N TRP A 244 32.73 9.29 -6.84
CA TRP A 244 31.38 9.45 -7.35
C TRP A 244 30.62 10.44 -6.46
N GLU A 245 30.26 11.59 -7.02
CA GLU A 245 29.31 12.51 -6.40
C GLU A 245 27.87 12.14 -6.76
N SER A 246 26.87 12.70 -6.08
CA SER A 246 25.47 12.47 -6.43
C SER A 246 25.16 12.90 -7.87
N GLY A 247 24.17 12.24 -8.49
CA GLY A 247 23.67 12.59 -9.83
C GLY A 247 24.11 11.64 -10.96
N ALA A 248 23.82 12.06 -12.19
CA ALA A 248 23.90 11.21 -13.37
C ALA A 248 25.34 10.97 -13.87
N TYR A 249 25.59 9.78 -14.44
CA TYR A 249 26.91 9.38 -14.95
C TYR A 249 27.51 10.38 -15.95
N ASN A 250 26.71 10.92 -16.87
CA ASN A 250 27.21 11.84 -17.88
C ASN A 250 27.59 13.21 -17.28
N ALA A 251 26.92 13.63 -16.20
CA ALA A 251 27.35 14.78 -15.42
C ALA A 251 28.69 14.50 -14.72
N GLN A 252 28.84 13.31 -14.12
CA GLN A 252 30.09 12.86 -13.50
C GLN A 252 31.25 12.77 -14.51
N ARG A 253 30.97 12.27 -15.72
CA ARG A 253 31.94 12.23 -16.83
C ARG A 253 32.39 13.63 -17.24
N LEU A 254 31.47 14.59 -17.32
CA LEU A 254 31.78 15.99 -17.64
C LEU A 254 32.60 16.65 -16.52
N ALA A 255 32.24 16.39 -15.26
CA ALA A 255 32.96 16.89 -14.09
C ALA A 255 34.41 16.37 -14.05
N PHE A 256 34.62 15.06 -14.25
CA PHE A 256 35.97 14.48 -14.34
C PHE A 256 36.81 15.14 -15.44
N GLY A 257 36.25 15.27 -16.65
CA GLY A 257 36.94 15.92 -17.76
C GLY A 257 37.30 17.38 -17.46
N THR A 258 36.40 18.11 -16.80
CA THR A 258 36.59 19.52 -16.41
C THR A 258 37.72 19.63 -15.38
N ARG A 259 37.67 18.86 -14.30
CA ARG A 259 38.71 18.84 -13.24
C ARG A 259 40.09 18.46 -13.79
N LEU A 260 40.15 17.47 -14.67
CA LEU A 260 41.39 17.07 -15.33
C LEU A 260 41.96 18.19 -16.20
N VAL A 261 41.13 18.84 -17.02
CA VAL A 261 41.57 19.94 -17.89
C VAL A 261 42.03 21.14 -17.07
N ASP A 262 41.34 21.45 -15.97
CA ASP A 262 41.70 22.56 -15.09
C ASP A 262 43.02 22.28 -14.35
N ALA A 263 43.25 21.05 -13.87
CA ALA A 263 44.51 20.63 -13.27
C ALA A 263 45.69 20.70 -14.27
N LEU A 264 45.48 20.24 -15.50
CA LEU A 264 46.49 20.34 -16.57
C LEU A 264 46.76 21.79 -17.00
N THR A 265 45.73 22.64 -16.96
CA THR A 265 45.86 24.08 -17.27
C THR A 265 46.67 24.78 -16.18
N ALA A 266 46.42 24.47 -14.90
CA ALA A 266 47.24 24.96 -13.79
C ALA A 266 48.71 24.52 -13.93
N ALA A 267 48.96 23.23 -14.19
CA ALA A 267 50.30 22.71 -14.42
C ALA A 267 51.02 23.40 -15.60
N TYR A 268 50.28 23.78 -16.66
CA TYR A 268 50.86 24.54 -17.77
C TYR A 268 51.25 25.96 -17.36
N HIS A 269 50.41 26.66 -16.60
CA HIS A 269 50.72 28.02 -16.13
C HIS A 269 51.91 28.05 -15.17
N ASP A 270 52.13 26.97 -14.42
CA ASP A 270 53.30 26.82 -13.54
C ASP A 270 54.59 26.52 -14.34
N ALA A 271 54.49 25.69 -15.38
CA ALA A 271 55.65 25.25 -16.18
C ALA A 271 56.01 26.21 -17.34
N SER A 272 55.11 27.08 -17.79
CA SER A 272 55.28 27.95 -18.95
C SER A 272 55.48 29.42 -18.58
N SER A 273 56.33 30.12 -19.32
CA SER A 273 56.49 31.57 -19.23
C SER A 273 55.30 32.35 -19.83
N ARG A 274 54.41 31.68 -20.59
CA ARG A 274 53.23 32.27 -21.24
C ARG A 274 51.98 32.21 -20.35
N ARG A 275 52.01 32.85 -19.18
CA ARG A 275 50.96 32.74 -18.16
C ARG A 275 49.57 33.29 -18.55
N HIS A 276 49.46 34.14 -19.58
CA HIS A 276 48.21 34.83 -19.95
C HIS A 276 47.52 34.27 -21.21
N ASP A 277 47.87 33.06 -21.67
CA ASP A 277 47.20 32.45 -22.83
C ASP A 277 45.80 31.93 -22.45
N SER A 278 44.78 32.76 -22.69
CA SER A 278 43.37 32.42 -22.43
C SER A 278 42.84 31.28 -23.33
N GLY A 279 43.55 30.91 -24.39
CA GLY A 279 43.17 29.83 -25.30
C GLY A 279 43.69 28.46 -24.88
N VAL A 280 44.64 28.38 -23.93
CA VAL A 280 45.34 27.14 -23.60
C VAL A 280 44.40 26.03 -23.13
N ARG A 281 43.41 26.37 -22.28
CA ARG A 281 42.43 25.43 -21.74
C ARG A 281 41.70 24.65 -22.84
N LYS A 282 41.22 25.36 -23.87
CA LYS A 282 40.52 24.75 -25.02
C LYS A 282 41.44 23.86 -25.86
N ARG A 283 42.73 24.17 -25.95
CA ARG A 283 43.71 23.35 -26.68
C ARG A 283 44.04 22.07 -25.90
N ILE A 284 44.21 22.16 -24.58
CA ILE A 284 44.40 21.00 -23.68
C ILE A 284 43.17 20.09 -23.74
N GLU A 285 41.95 20.63 -23.64
CA GLU A 285 40.70 19.88 -23.76
C GLU A 285 40.60 19.09 -25.07
N ARG A 286 41.12 19.65 -26.17
CA ARG A 286 41.11 19.01 -27.49
C ARG A 286 42.24 17.98 -27.68
N HIS A 287 43.21 17.91 -26.77
CA HIS A 287 44.41 17.11 -26.92
C HIS A 287 44.11 15.60 -26.96
N PRO A 288 44.73 14.81 -27.86
CA PRO A 288 44.42 13.39 -28.01
C PRO A 288 44.67 12.54 -26.76
N GLN A 289 45.67 12.88 -25.93
CA GLN A 289 45.93 12.13 -24.70
C GLN A 289 44.86 12.40 -23.63
N VAL A 290 44.38 13.64 -23.51
CA VAL A 290 43.30 14.02 -22.59
C VAL A 290 41.98 13.34 -22.99
N LYS A 291 41.65 13.36 -24.29
CA LYS A 291 40.47 12.64 -24.79
C LYS A 291 40.55 11.13 -24.55
N ARG A 292 41.75 10.53 -24.71
CA ARG A 292 41.96 9.09 -24.49
C ARG A 292 41.76 8.68 -23.05
N ILE A 293 42.34 9.41 -22.09
CA ILE A 293 42.15 9.10 -20.67
C ILE A 293 40.69 9.30 -20.25
N VAL A 294 40.04 10.40 -20.65
CA VAL A 294 38.62 10.64 -20.33
C VAL A 294 37.73 9.52 -20.88
N ASN A 295 37.89 9.15 -22.17
CA ASN A 295 37.09 8.08 -22.78
C ASN A 295 37.41 6.67 -22.24
N SER A 296 38.61 6.46 -21.71
CA SER A 296 38.99 5.17 -21.11
C SER A 296 38.48 5.05 -19.68
N VAL A 297 38.55 6.13 -18.91
CA VAL A 297 38.22 6.15 -17.48
C VAL A 297 36.72 6.32 -17.25
N ARG A 298 36.06 7.16 -18.05
CA ARG A 298 34.60 7.36 -18.07
C ARG A 298 34.09 7.25 -19.53
N PRO A 299 33.96 6.02 -20.06
CA PRO A 299 33.51 5.79 -21.43
C PRO A 299 32.14 6.41 -21.73
N ARG A 300 31.82 6.60 -23.01
CA ARG A 300 30.46 6.92 -23.41
C ARG A 300 29.63 5.64 -23.37
N LEU A 301 28.54 5.67 -22.62
CA LEU A 301 27.66 4.52 -22.42
C LEU A 301 26.28 4.78 -23.03
N SER A 302 25.63 3.70 -23.45
CA SER A 302 24.19 3.68 -23.77
C SER A 302 23.50 2.69 -22.86
N ALA A 303 22.23 2.94 -22.52
CA ALA A 303 21.45 2.07 -21.64
C ALA A 303 21.33 0.67 -22.24
N GLU A 304 21.07 0.58 -23.54
CA GLU A 304 20.92 -0.67 -24.29
C GLU A 304 22.20 -1.50 -24.26
N GLN A 305 23.37 -0.84 -24.38
CA GLN A 305 24.65 -1.55 -24.30
C GLN A 305 24.92 -2.09 -22.90
N VAL A 306 24.69 -1.27 -21.87
CA VAL A 306 24.92 -1.70 -20.47
C VAL A 306 23.99 -2.85 -20.09
N LEU A 307 22.70 -2.76 -20.43
CA LEU A 307 21.76 -3.83 -20.14
C LEU A 307 22.10 -5.11 -20.93
N ARG A 308 22.42 -4.99 -22.22
CA ARG A 308 22.83 -6.15 -23.02
C ARG A 308 24.04 -6.85 -22.42
N ASP A 309 25.06 -6.10 -22.00
CA ASP A 309 26.26 -6.68 -21.40
C ASP A 309 25.95 -7.36 -20.06
N LEU A 310 25.09 -6.76 -19.22
CA LEU A 310 24.60 -7.40 -17.97
C LEU A 310 23.86 -8.71 -18.24
N LEU A 311 23.06 -8.80 -19.30
CA LEU A 311 22.24 -9.98 -19.57
C LEU A 311 22.96 -11.04 -20.43
N THR A 312 24.17 -10.77 -20.92
CA THR A 312 24.88 -11.69 -21.84
C THR A 312 26.31 -12.07 -21.41
N ASP A 313 26.94 -11.29 -20.53
CA ASP A 313 28.27 -11.59 -19.97
C ASP A 313 28.15 -11.98 -18.49
N ALA A 314 28.28 -13.28 -18.21
CA ALA A 314 28.18 -13.85 -16.88
C ALA A 314 29.18 -13.24 -15.87
N GLU A 315 30.40 -12.96 -16.31
CA GLU A 315 31.43 -12.38 -15.45
C GLU A 315 31.14 -10.90 -15.16
N PHE A 316 30.58 -10.19 -16.14
CA PHE A 316 30.14 -8.81 -15.95
C PHE A 316 28.94 -8.71 -14.99
N LEU A 317 27.96 -9.60 -15.13
CA LEU A 317 26.81 -9.69 -14.22
C LEU A 317 27.25 -10.03 -12.80
N ARG A 318 28.09 -11.05 -12.63
CA ARG A 318 28.56 -11.52 -11.32
C ARG A 318 29.20 -10.41 -10.48
N ARG A 319 30.01 -9.55 -11.12
CA ARG A 319 30.63 -8.40 -10.45
C ARG A 319 29.62 -7.32 -10.06
N ALA A 320 28.64 -7.04 -10.91
CA ALA A 320 27.59 -6.06 -10.59
C ALA A 320 26.63 -6.58 -9.50
N ALA A 321 26.38 -7.88 -9.48
CA ALA A 321 25.44 -8.56 -8.60
C ALA A 321 26.05 -9.04 -7.26
N THR A 322 27.36 -8.83 -7.03
CA THR A 322 28.06 -9.34 -5.84
C THR A 322 27.39 -8.89 -4.54
N GLY A 323 26.94 -9.86 -3.73
CA GLY A 323 26.23 -9.61 -2.47
C GLY A 323 24.81 -9.04 -2.62
N VAL A 324 24.24 -9.12 -3.82
CA VAL A 324 22.89 -8.61 -4.14
C VAL A 324 22.01 -9.70 -4.74
N LEU A 325 22.52 -10.47 -5.71
CA LEU A 325 21.81 -11.59 -6.31
C LEU A 325 22.59 -12.88 -6.09
N ASP A 326 21.88 -13.99 -5.88
CA ASP A 326 22.49 -15.32 -5.81
C ASP A 326 22.81 -15.89 -7.20
N ASP A 327 23.46 -17.06 -7.25
CA ASP A 327 23.89 -17.68 -8.51
C ASP A 327 22.72 -18.16 -9.38
N GLY A 328 21.60 -18.57 -8.77
CA GLY A 328 20.39 -19.00 -9.47
C GLY A 328 19.67 -17.81 -10.12
N GLU A 329 19.56 -16.70 -9.40
CA GLU A 329 19.03 -15.43 -9.89
C GLU A 329 19.89 -14.87 -11.03
N GLN A 330 21.23 -14.92 -10.88
CA GLN A 330 22.15 -14.52 -11.94
C GLN A 330 21.99 -15.39 -13.19
N ALA A 331 21.90 -16.71 -13.03
CA ALA A 331 21.67 -17.63 -14.13
C ALA A 331 20.34 -17.37 -14.84
N ALA A 332 19.28 -17.04 -14.09
CA ALA A 332 17.97 -16.70 -14.65
C ALA A 332 18.00 -15.44 -15.54
N LEU A 333 18.85 -14.45 -15.22
CA LEU A 333 18.98 -13.22 -16.00
C LEU A 333 19.75 -13.41 -17.32
N LEU A 334 20.65 -14.41 -17.39
CA LEU A 334 21.52 -14.60 -18.54
C LEU A 334 20.76 -15.14 -19.75
N ARG A 335 21.05 -14.57 -20.92
CA ARG A 335 20.46 -14.98 -22.19
C ARG A 335 21.46 -14.92 -23.34
N GLU A 336 21.07 -15.50 -24.47
CA GLU A 336 21.87 -15.47 -25.69
C GLU A 336 21.92 -14.06 -26.30
N ARG A 337 23.13 -13.61 -26.63
CA ARG A 337 23.38 -12.32 -27.29
C ARG A 337 22.91 -12.34 -28.74
N ARG A 338 22.20 -11.30 -29.17
CA ARG A 338 21.85 -11.12 -30.59
C ARG A 338 22.96 -10.40 -31.36
N GLU A 339 23.05 -10.69 -32.66
CA GLU A 339 24.06 -10.08 -33.53
C GLU A 339 23.91 -8.56 -33.58
N ARG A 340 22.67 -8.08 -33.76
CA ARG A 340 22.35 -6.66 -33.84
C ARG A 340 21.58 -6.19 -32.61
N MET A 341 21.88 -5.00 -32.12
CA MET A 341 21.17 -4.38 -30.98
C MET A 341 19.66 -4.24 -31.24
N THR A 342 19.27 -4.00 -32.49
CA THR A 342 17.87 -3.89 -32.90
C THR A 342 17.11 -5.20 -32.81
N GLU A 343 17.78 -6.34 -32.71
CA GLU A 343 17.16 -7.68 -32.61
C GLU A 343 17.03 -8.16 -31.17
N GLU A 344 17.58 -7.43 -30.20
CA GLU A 344 17.47 -7.79 -28.78
C GLU A 344 15.98 -7.85 -28.37
N PRO A 345 15.53 -8.99 -27.82
CA PRO A 345 14.13 -9.23 -27.48
C PRO A 345 13.79 -8.60 -26.13
N TRP A 346 13.84 -7.27 -26.06
CA TRP A 346 13.57 -6.53 -24.82
C TRP A 346 12.18 -6.86 -24.28
N SER A 347 12.11 -7.47 -23.10
CA SER A 347 10.88 -7.73 -22.35
C SER A 347 10.32 -6.44 -21.75
N LEU A 348 9.12 -6.50 -21.14
CA LEU A 348 8.57 -5.35 -20.42
C LEU A 348 9.48 -4.94 -19.25
N GLU A 349 9.99 -5.91 -18.51
CA GLU A 349 10.90 -5.72 -17.39
C GLU A 349 12.24 -5.12 -17.84
N ASP A 350 12.73 -5.49 -19.05
CA ASP A 350 13.88 -4.85 -19.66
C ASP A 350 13.62 -3.37 -19.97
N GLN A 351 12.43 -3.02 -20.48
CA GLN A 351 12.10 -1.61 -20.79
C GLN A 351 12.10 -0.73 -19.54
N ILE A 352 11.65 -1.30 -18.41
CA ILE A 352 11.72 -0.63 -17.11
C ILE A 352 13.18 -0.46 -16.67
N CYS A 353 14.02 -1.49 -16.83
CA CYS A 353 15.46 -1.41 -16.57
C CYS A 353 16.17 -0.40 -17.47
N LEU A 354 15.81 -0.32 -18.76
CA LEU A 354 16.34 0.66 -19.71
C LEU A 354 15.97 2.09 -19.30
N GLU A 355 14.74 2.33 -18.83
CA GLU A 355 14.36 3.63 -18.30
C GLU A 355 15.19 4.01 -17.05
N GLU A 356 15.40 3.07 -16.12
CA GLU A 356 16.30 3.28 -14.96
C GLU A 356 17.72 3.63 -15.42
N LEU A 357 18.28 2.88 -16.37
CA LEU A 357 19.61 3.14 -16.90
C LEU A 357 19.71 4.50 -17.60
N ARG A 358 18.71 4.89 -18.41
CA ARG A 358 18.65 6.22 -19.04
C ARG A 358 18.66 7.33 -17.99
N HIS A 359 17.91 7.13 -16.91
CA HIS A 359 17.91 8.04 -15.77
C HIS A 359 19.29 8.12 -15.08
N LEU A 360 19.89 6.99 -14.74
CA LEU A 360 21.22 6.94 -14.12
C LEU A 360 22.31 7.53 -15.03
N LEU A 361 22.18 7.38 -16.35
CA LEU A 361 23.15 7.88 -17.32
C LEU A 361 23.04 9.38 -17.54
N ASN A 362 21.83 9.91 -17.73
CA ASN A 362 21.61 11.27 -18.21
C ASN A 362 20.95 12.20 -17.19
N GLY A 363 20.31 11.66 -16.16
CA GLY A 363 19.33 12.41 -15.36
C GLY A 363 18.04 12.69 -16.11
N ASP A 364 17.90 12.11 -17.32
CA ASP A 364 16.67 12.13 -18.10
C ASP A 364 15.57 11.44 -17.31
N GLY A 365 14.34 11.89 -17.50
CA GLY A 365 13.19 11.29 -16.89
C GLY A 365 12.04 11.21 -17.89
N PRO A 366 11.07 10.32 -17.60
CA PRO A 366 9.81 10.28 -18.32
C PRO A 366 9.06 11.63 -18.20
N PRO A 367 7.99 11.85 -18.99
CA PRO A 367 7.12 13.00 -18.83
C PRO A 367 6.72 13.20 -17.36
N ARG A 368 6.84 14.44 -16.88
CA ARG A 368 6.59 14.80 -15.48
C ARG A 368 5.19 15.37 -15.33
N TYR A 369 4.52 14.93 -14.29
CA TYR A 369 3.22 15.36 -13.84
C TYR A 369 3.36 15.92 -12.42
N ARG A 370 2.36 16.71 -11.98
CA ARG A 370 2.32 17.24 -10.61
C ARG A 370 1.47 16.40 -9.67
N HIS A 371 0.57 15.59 -10.20
CA HIS A 371 -0.22 14.64 -9.43
C HIS A 371 -0.45 13.34 -10.22
N LEU A 372 -0.24 12.20 -9.56
CA LEU A 372 -0.53 10.88 -10.12
C LEU A 372 -1.69 10.24 -9.35
N VAL A 373 -2.59 9.60 -10.07
CA VAL A 373 -3.54 8.63 -9.49
C VAL A 373 -3.19 7.26 -10.03
N VAL A 374 -2.97 6.30 -9.14
CA VAL A 374 -2.60 4.93 -9.49
C VAL A 374 -3.64 4.01 -8.89
N ASP A 375 -4.42 3.34 -9.75
CA ASP A 375 -5.36 2.30 -9.30
C ASP A 375 -4.71 0.90 -9.40
N GLU A 376 -5.19 -0.02 -8.57
CA GLU A 376 -4.62 -1.36 -8.35
C GLU A 376 -3.11 -1.34 -8.07
N ALA A 377 -2.68 -0.39 -7.23
CA ALA A 377 -1.27 -0.17 -6.97
C ALA A 377 -0.57 -1.33 -6.26
N GLN A 378 -1.31 -2.24 -5.63
CA GLN A 378 -0.78 -3.46 -5.01
C GLN A 378 -0.12 -4.42 -6.01
N ASP A 379 -0.38 -4.27 -7.31
CA ASP A 379 0.24 -5.10 -8.37
C ASP A 379 1.50 -4.44 -8.96
N LEU A 380 1.88 -3.25 -8.48
CA LEU A 380 3.13 -2.62 -8.92
C LEU A 380 4.33 -3.34 -8.35
N THR A 381 5.30 -3.60 -9.22
CA THR A 381 6.62 -4.05 -8.77
C THR A 381 7.45 -2.86 -8.28
N PRO A 382 8.47 -3.08 -7.42
CA PRO A 382 9.33 -1.99 -6.95
C PRO A 382 9.96 -1.17 -8.08
N MET A 383 10.42 -1.81 -9.16
CA MET A 383 10.98 -1.09 -10.32
C MET A 383 9.95 -0.27 -11.09
N GLN A 384 8.71 -0.74 -11.19
CA GLN A 384 7.60 0.04 -11.77
C GLN A 384 7.23 1.24 -10.87
N ALA A 385 7.19 1.04 -9.55
CA ALA A 385 6.94 2.11 -8.58
C ALA A 385 8.03 3.21 -8.66
N ARG A 386 9.31 2.84 -8.78
CA ARG A 386 10.42 3.78 -9.02
C ARG A 386 10.23 4.59 -10.31
N SER A 387 9.83 3.91 -11.38
CA SER A 387 9.54 4.53 -12.67
C SER A 387 8.37 5.53 -12.60
N LEU A 388 7.31 5.20 -11.85
CA LEU A 388 6.18 6.09 -11.57
C LEU A 388 6.58 7.28 -10.67
N ALA A 389 7.37 7.06 -9.63
CA ALA A 389 7.87 8.14 -8.76
C ALA A 389 8.60 9.23 -9.56
N ARG A 390 9.41 8.84 -10.56
CA ARG A 390 10.08 9.79 -11.46
C ARG A 390 9.14 10.61 -12.34
N ARG A 391 7.93 10.11 -12.62
CA ARG A 391 6.87 10.84 -13.32
C ARG A 391 6.20 11.87 -12.41
N CYS A 392 6.38 11.79 -11.08
CA CYS A 392 5.81 12.73 -10.13
C CYS A 392 6.84 13.25 -9.11
N PRO A 393 7.82 14.09 -9.51
CA PRO A 393 8.85 14.58 -8.59
C PRO A 393 8.33 15.42 -7.41
N SER A 394 7.07 15.89 -7.47
CA SER A 394 6.39 16.56 -6.36
C SER A 394 6.01 15.62 -5.22
N GLY A 395 6.04 14.30 -5.43
CA GLY A 395 5.58 13.30 -4.46
C GLY A 395 4.06 13.33 -4.21
N SER A 396 3.27 14.08 -5.00
CA SER A 396 1.81 14.12 -4.84
C SER A 396 1.14 12.96 -5.58
N LEU A 397 0.76 11.92 -4.83
CA LEU A 397 0.13 10.72 -5.38
C LEU A 397 -1.17 10.38 -4.65
N THR A 398 -2.15 9.89 -5.40
CA THR A 398 -3.31 9.17 -4.87
C THR A 398 -3.17 7.71 -5.28
N VAL A 399 -2.80 6.86 -4.35
CA VAL A 399 -2.60 5.42 -4.52
C VAL A 399 -3.86 4.71 -4.08
N LEU A 400 -4.49 3.95 -4.97
CA LEU A 400 -5.70 3.18 -4.70
C LEU A 400 -5.38 1.70 -4.83
N GLY A 401 -5.87 0.89 -3.90
CA GLY A 401 -5.64 -0.54 -3.99
C GLY A 401 -6.26 -1.34 -2.85
N ASP A 402 -6.01 -2.64 -2.93
CA ASP A 402 -6.32 -3.60 -1.88
C ASP A 402 -5.21 -4.66 -1.84
N LEU A 403 -4.42 -4.68 -0.76
CA LEU A 403 -3.31 -5.65 -0.62
C LEU A 403 -3.74 -7.11 -0.76
N ALA A 404 -4.98 -7.45 -0.39
CA ALA A 404 -5.48 -8.81 -0.56
C ALA A 404 -5.77 -9.17 -2.03
N GLN A 405 -5.91 -8.19 -2.93
CA GLN A 405 -6.09 -8.40 -4.37
C GLN A 405 -4.75 -8.44 -5.14
N SER A 406 -3.62 -8.55 -4.42
CA SER A 406 -2.30 -8.61 -5.03
C SER A 406 -2.10 -9.93 -5.78
N SER A 407 -1.83 -9.81 -7.07
CA SER A 407 -1.61 -10.92 -8.01
C SER A 407 -0.33 -10.75 -8.84
N GLY A 408 0.34 -9.61 -8.70
CA GLY A 408 1.52 -9.26 -9.49
C GLY A 408 2.77 -10.07 -9.14
N LEU A 409 3.85 -9.78 -9.85
CA LEU A 409 5.19 -10.36 -9.63
C LEU A 409 5.79 -10.04 -8.25
N HIS A 410 5.24 -9.06 -7.54
CA HIS A 410 5.68 -8.67 -6.21
C HIS A 410 4.47 -8.47 -5.32
N ARG A 411 4.53 -9.03 -4.12
CA ARG A 411 3.50 -8.91 -3.11
C ARG A 411 3.98 -7.98 -2.01
N TRP A 412 3.25 -6.89 -1.83
CA TRP A 412 3.46 -5.95 -0.72
C TRP A 412 2.78 -6.49 0.53
N ASN A 413 3.51 -6.50 1.65
CA ASN A 413 2.93 -6.84 2.94
C ASN A 413 2.32 -5.60 3.64
N ASP A 414 2.84 -4.42 3.31
CA ASP A 414 2.43 -3.15 3.89
C ASP A 414 2.56 -2.00 2.88
N TRP A 415 1.64 -1.04 2.92
CA TRP A 415 1.66 0.12 2.03
C TRP A 415 2.83 1.08 2.28
N SER A 416 3.44 1.05 3.46
CA SER A 416 4.58 1.87 3.82
C SER A 416 5.76 1.60 2.90
N GLU A 417 6.00 0.35 2.50
CA GLU A 417 7.09 -0.04 1.60
C GLU A 417 6.92 0.62 0.23
N LEU A 418 5.74 0.49 -0.39
CA LEU A 418 5.43 1.12 -1.67
C LEU A 418 5.46 2.66 -1.56
N SER A 419 4.94 3.20 -0.46
CA SER A 419 4.86 4.65 -0.23
C SER A 419 6.25 5.27 -0.05
N GLN A 420 7.18 4.56 0.60
CA GLN A 420 8.58 4.98 0.71
C GLN A 420 9.25 5.07 -0.67
N VAL A 421 8.99 4.10 -1.56
CA VAL A 421 9.47 4.15 -2.95
C VAL A 421 8.92 5.39 -3.67
N PHE A 422 7.64 5.71 -3.50
CA PHE A 422 7.03 6.90 -4.11
C PHE A 422 7.50 8.23 -3.51
N ALA A 423 7.81 8.25 -2.22
CA ALA A 423 8.34 9.43 -1.52
C ALA A 423 9.78 9.77 -1.95
N GLY A 424 10.39 8.98 -2.85
CA GLY A 424 11.76 9.21 -3.29
C GLY A 424 12.79 8.85 -2.22
N VAL A 425 12.39 8.02 -1.24
CA VAL A 425 13.35 7.31 -0.39
C VAL A 425 14.02 6.28 -1.29
N ASP A 426 15.06 6.71 -1.98
CA ASP A 426 15.90 5.77 -2.69
C ASP A 426 16.52 4.84 -1.64
N GLY A 427 16.10 3.57 -1.64
CA GLY A 427 16.50 2.55 -0.66
C GLY A 427 18.01 2.28 -0.53
N TRP A 428 18.88 3.09 -1.16
CA TRP A 428 20.31 3.11 -0.91
C TRP A 428 20.69 3.92 0.36
N HIS A 429 19.82 4.81 0.86
CA HIS A 429 20.11 5.66 2.02
C HIS A 429 19.75 5.05 3.39
N LEU A 430 19.19 3.83 3.43
CA LEU A 430 18.69 3.23 4.68
C LEU A 430 19.80 2.77 5.65
N GLU A 431 21.01 2.50 5.17
CA GLU A 431 22.10 2.00 6.03
C GLU A 431 22.95 3.10 6.69
N GLN A 432 22.83 4.38 6.31
CA GLN A 432 23.80 5.41 6.72
C GLN A 432 23.26 6.80 7.11
N LEU A 433 21.94 7.02 7.19
CA LEU A 433 21.41 8.31 7.66
C LEU A 433 20.35 8.13 8.75
N GLU A 434 20.43 8.96 9.79
CA GLU A 434 19.39 9.05 10.81
C GLU A 434 18.06 9.47 10.17
N LEU A 435 17.02 8.68 10.47
CA LEU A 435 15.63 8.80 10.00
C LEU A 435 15.05 10.23 10.07
N SER A 436 15.59 11.10 10.91
CA SER A 436 15.09 12.45 11.15
C SER A 436 15.39 13.48 10.04
N GLN A 437 16.39 13.24 9.17
CA GLN A 437 16.88 14.26 8.21
C GLN A 437 16.35 14.13 6.78
N VAL A 438 15.65 13.04 6.44
CA VAL A 438 15.11 12.79 5.08
C VAL A 438 13.79 13.55 4.83
N PHE A 439 13.12 14.02 5.89
CA PHE A 439 11.79 14.64 5.83
C PHE A 439 11.77 16.16 5.57
N ALA A 440 12.84 16.75 5.04
CA ALA A 440 12.85 18.17 4.70
C ALA A 440 12.08 18.45 3.38
N GLY A 441 10.74 18.45 3.42
CA GLY A 441 9.89 19.07 2.38
C GLY A 441 8.83 18.20 1.69
N VAL A 442 8.68 16.92 2.07
CA VAL A 442 7.52 16.08 1.70
C VAL A 442 6.75 15.78 2.98
N ASP A 443 5.46 16.09 3.02
CA ASP A 443 4.56 15.74 4.13
C ASP A 443 4.29 14.21 4.15
N GLY A 444 5.34 13.39 4.23
CA GLY A 444 5.26 11.93 4.36
C GLY A 444 4.29 11.21 3.41
N TRP A 445 3.63 10.19 3.95
CA TRP A 445 2.54 9.45 3.33
C TRP A 445 1.43 9.23 4.36
N HIS A 446 0.19 9.04 3.88
CA HIS A 446 -0.98 8.82 4.71
C HIS A 446 -1.76 7.61 4.22
N LEU A 447 -2.19 6.74 5.14
CA LEU A 447 -3.06 5.62 4.86
C LEU A 447 -4.48 5.93 5.34
N GLU A 448 -5.44 5.77 4.45
CA GLU A 448 -6.86 5.90 4.75
C GLU A 448 -7.56 4.61 4.30
N GLN A 449 -8.48 4.09 5.13
CA GLN A 449 -9.12 2.80 4.90
C GLN A 449 -10.62 2.97 4.65
N LEU A 450 -11.11 2.35 3.58
CA LEU A 450 -12.54 2.23 3.30
C LEU A 450 -13.05 0.89 3.86
N THR A 451 -13.70 0.93 5.03
CA THR A 451 -14.05 -0.27 5.80
C THR A 451 -15.47 -0.80 5.55
N ILE A 452 -16.25 -0.17 4.65
CA ILE A 452 -17.63 -0.58 4.38
C ILE A 452 -17.80 -0.85 2.88
N GLY A 453 -18.24 -2.06 2.55
CA GLY A 453 -18.57 -2.49 1.20
C GLY A 453 -20.08 -2.50 0.96
N TYR A 454 -20.51 -2.02 -0.22
CA TYR A 454 -21.94 -1.90 -0.56
C TYR A 454 -22.37 -2.75 -1.76
N ARG A 455 -21.41 -3.34 -2.50
CA ARG A 455 -21.68 -4.04 -3.77
C ARG A 455 -21.71 -5.55 -3.65
N VAL A 456 -20.74 -6.12 -2.93
CA VAL A 456 -20.60 -7.57 -2.78
C VAL A 456 -21.47 -8.02 -1.60
N PRO A 457 -22.27 -9.10 -1.71
CA PRO A 457 -23.05 -9.61 -0.58
C PRO A 457 -22.19 -9.98 0.63
N ARG A 458 -22.76 -9.88 1.83
CA ARG A 458 -22.10 -10.22 3.09
C ARG A 458 -21.61 -11.65 3.12
N GLU A 459 -22.46 -12.58 2.73
CA GLU A 459 -22.21 -14.01 2.75
C GLU A 459 -21.00 -14.38 1.87
N VAL A 460 -20.86 -13.70 0.72
CA VAL A 460 -19.71 -13.86 -0.18
C VAL A 460 -18.44 -13.31 0.46
N MET A 461 -18.51 -12.13 1.09
CA MET A 461 -17.36 -11.53 1.77
C MET A 461 -16.91 -12.38 2.96
N ASP A 462 -17.85 -12.92 3.74
CA ASP A 462 -17.57 -13.81 4.87
C ASP A 462 -16.91 -15.12 4.40
N PHE A 463 -17.38 -15.67 3.28
CA PHE A 463 -16.77 -16.84 2.65
C PHE A 463 -15.33 -16.57 2.17
N ALA A 464 -15.05 -15.39 1.62
CA ALA A 464 -13.73 -15.01 1.14
C ALA A 464 -12.78 -14.50 2.27
N ALA A 465 -13.31 -14.15 3.44
CA ALA A 465 -12.58 -13.52 4.53
C ALA A 465 -11.36 -14.32 5.04
N PRO A 466 -11.40 -15.67 5.15
CA PRO A 466 -10.23 -16.45 5.55
C PRO A 466 -9.04 -16.28 4.60
N LEU A 467 -9.28 -16.38 3.28
CA LEU A 467 -8.25 -16.21 2.25
C LEU A 467 -7.67 -14.79 2.27
N ALA A 468 -8.55 -13.80 2.38
CA ALA A 468 -8.21 -12.40 2.57
C ALA A 468 -7.25 -12.12 3.74
N ARG A 469 -7.48 -12.73 4.90
CA ARG A 469 -6.62 -12.58 6.09
C ARG A 469 -5.22 -13.18 5.89
N VAL A 470 -5.13 -14.27 5.13
CA VAL A 470 -3.83 -14.85 4.73
C VAL A 470 -3.11 -13.95 3.73
N LEU A 471 -3.87 -13.30 2.84
CA LEU A 471 -3.32 -12.43 1.80
C LEU A 471 -2.84 -11.07 2.34
N ALA A 472 -3.54 -10.49 3.32
CA ALA A 472 -3.21 -9.19 3.88
C ALA A 472 -3.50 -9.16 5.40
N PRO A 473 -2.63 -9.77 6.24
CA PRO A 473 -2.91 -9.96 7.67
C PRO A 473 -3.03 -8.64 8.44
N ASN A 474 -2.30 -7.60 8.02
CA ASN A 474 -2.27 -6.29 8.67
C ASN A 474 -3.34 -5.33 8.13
N THR A 475 -4.22 -5.80 7.25
CA THR A 475 -5.21 -4.97 6.58
C THR A 475 -6.60 -5.20 7.17
N ARG A 476 -7.28 -4.11 7.54
CA ARG A 476 -8.68 -4.20 7.93
C ARG A 476 -9.54 -4.49 6.70
N PHE A 477 -10.26 -5.59 6.76
CA PHE A 477 -11.17 -6.01 5.71
C PHE A 477 -12.50 -5.26 5.78
N PRO A 478 -13.09 -4.88 4.63
CA PRO A 478 -14.36 -4.16 4.65
C PRO A 478 -15.51 -5.08 5.05
N GLU A 479 -16.38 -4.57 5.93
CA GLU A 479 -17.64 -5.21 6.26
C GLU A 479 -18.64 -4.93 5.14
N SER A 480 -19.29 -5.97 4.61
CA SER A 480 -20.39 -5.76 3.68
C SER A 480 -21.73 -5.57 4.39
N VAL A 481 -22.40 -4.50 3.99
CA VAL A 481 -23.74 -4.15 4.49
C VAL A 481 -24.86 -4.64 3.57
N ARG A 482 -24.54 -5.29 2.45
CA ARG A 482 -25.51 -5.81 1.49
C ARG A 482 -25.92 -7.23 1.89
N PRO A 483 -27.20 -7.50 2.19
CA PRO A 483 -27.67 -8.87 2.39
C PRO A 483 -27.75 -9.61 1.04
N GLY A 484 -27.26 -10.84 0.97
CA GLY A 484 -27.37 -11.70 -0.21
C GLY A 484 -28.48 -12.74 -0.09
N GLY A 485 -28.84 -13.15 1.13
CA GLY A 485 -29.80 -14.22 1.39
C GLY A 485 -29.15 -15.61 1.36
N GLU A 486 -29.93 -16.66 1.59
CA GLU A 486 -29.41 -18.04 1.77
C GLU A 486 -28.69 -18.60 0.54
N GLU A 487 -29.07 -18.18 -0.67
CA GLU A 487 -28.46 -18.64 -1.93
C GLU A 487 -27.31 -17.74 -2.43
N ALA A 488 -26.85 -16.78 -1.62
CA ALA A 488 -25.78 -15.87 -2.00
C ALA A 488 -24.44 -16.60 -2.24
N VAL A 489 -24.20 -17.71 -1.52
CA VAL A 489 -23.04 -18.59 -1.73
C VAL A 489 -23.54 -20.02 -1.87
N THR A 490 -23.23 -20.65 -2.99
CA THR A 490 -23.53 -22.06 -3.25
C THR A 490 -22.22 -22.80 -3.55
N VAL A 491 -21.97 -23.92 -2.89
CA VAL A 491 -20.77 -24.76 -3.12
C VAL A 491 -21.22 -26.14 -3.60
N LEU A 492 -20.80 -26.51 -4.81
CA LEU A 492 -21.18 -27.74 -5.50
C LEU A 492 -19.94 -28.60 -5.74
N ARG A 493 -19.82 -29.69 -4.97
CA ARG A 493 -18.81 -30.72 -5.21
C ARG A 493 -19.35 -31.77 -6.19
N VAL A 494 -18.68 -32.00 -7.31
CA VAL A 494 -19.15 -32.88 -8.40
C VAL A 494 -18.06 -33.85 -8.87
N ALA A 495 -18.44 -34.84 -9.69
CA ALA A 495 -17.46 -35.70 -10.35
C ALA A 495 -16.63 -34.89 -11.37
N ALA A 496 -15.39 -35.31 -11.63
CA ALA A 496 -14.46 -34.56 -12.49
C ALA A 496 -15.00 -34.32 -13.91
N ASP A 497 -15.72 -35.29 -14.46
CA ASP A 497 -16.36 -35.23 -15.78
C ASP A 497 -17.68 -34.43 -15.80
N GLU A 498 -18.19 -34.02 -14.64
CA GLU A 498 -19.44 -33.25 -14.49
C GLU A 498 -19.20 -31.76 -14.21
N VAL A 499 -17.95 -31.34 -13.96
CA VAL A 499 -17.60 -29.96 -13.59
C VAL A 499 -18.09 -28.95 -14.64
N ASP A 500 -17.69 -29.14 -15.89
CA ASP A 500 -18.02 -28.22 -16.99
C ASP A 500 -19.54 -28.18 -17.24
N GLY A 501 -20.19 -29.35 -17.25
CA GLY A 501 -21.63 -29.46 -17.47
C GLY A 501 -22.45 -28.78 -16.37
N THR A 502 -22.05 -28.97 -15.12
CA THR A 502 -22.67 -28.31 -13.95
C THR A 502 -22.48 -26.80 -14.01
N ALA A 503 -21.28 -26.32 -14.35
CA ALA A 503 -21.00 -24.89 -14.46
C ALA A 503 -21.86 -24.22 -15.55
N VAL A 504 -22.00 -24.84 -16.72
CA VAL A 504 -22.84 -24.34 -17.82
C VAL A 504 -24.32 -24.37 -17.45
N SER A 505 -24.82 -25.47 -16.87
CA SER A 505 -26.21 -25.58 -16.42
C SER A 505 -26.56 -24.50 -15.41
N ARG A 506 -25.68 -24.30 -14.42
CA ARG A 506 -25.88 -23.28 -13.39
C ARG A 506 -25.85 -21.86 -13.95
N ALA A 507 -24.95 -21.60 -14.91
CA ALA A 507 -24.88 -20.31 -15.58
C ALA A 507 -26.18 -19.99 -16.35
N ALA A 508 -26.76 -20.98 -17.04
CA ALA A 508 -28.03 -20.83 -17.76
C ALA A 508 -29.21 -20.55 -16.81
N GLU A 509 -29.27 -21.24 -15.66
CA GLU A 509 -30.28 -20.98 -14.62
C GLU A 509 -30.23 -19.53 -14.12
N LEU A 510 -29.03 -19.03 -13.81
CA LEU A 510 -28.82 -17.68 -13.27
C LEU A 510 -29.03 -16.57 -14.31
N SER A 511 -28.93 -16.89 -15.60
CA SER A 511 -29.14 -15.94 -16.69
C SER A 511 -30.62 -15.67 -16.97
N GLY A 512 -31.53 -16.53 -16.50
CA GLY A 512 -32.97 -16.48 -16.80
C GLY A 512 -33.68 -15.15 -16.51
N ASP A 513 -33.14 -14.34 -15.60
CA ASP A 513 -33.66 -13.02 -15.23
C ASP A 513 -33.08 -11.85 -16.04
N GLY A 514 -32.27 -12.12 -17.08
CA GLY A 514 -31.59 -11.11 -17.90
C GLY A 514 -30.43 -10.40 -17.19
N ARG A 515 -29.95 -10.97 -16.07
CA ARG A 515 -28.83 -10.47 -15.27
C ARG A 515 -27.49 -10.93 -15.84
N SER A 516 -26.42 -10.22 -15.46
CA SER A 516 -25.08 -10.54 -15.94
C SER A 516 -24.49 -11.75 -15.22
N VAL A 517 -24.07 -12.78 -15.96
CA VAL A 517 -23.43 -13.99 -15.43
C VAL A 517 -22.02 -14.13 -15.99
N ALA A 518 -21.06 -14.43 -15.12
CA ALA A 518 -19.71 -14.84 -15.52
C ALA A 518 -19.39 -16.25 -15.04
N VAL A 519 -18.72 -17.01 -15.89
CA VAL A 519 -18.07 -18.27 -15.51
C VAL A 519 -16.57 -18.03 -15.47
N ILE A 520 -15.97 -18.14 -14.29
CA ILE A 520 -14.54 -17.91 -14.09
C ILE A 520 -13.83 -19.26 -13.99
N VAL A 521 -12.83 -19.46 -14.84
CA VAL A 521 -12.12 -20.75 -14.98
C VAL A 521 -10.62 -20.60 -14.73
N PRO A 522 -9.91 -21.69 -14.36
CA PRO A 522 -8.45 -21.71 -14.31
C PRO A 522 -7.82 -21.53 -15.69
N ASP A 523 -6.53 -21.16 -15.72
CA ASP A 523 -5.75 -21.09 -16.94
C ASP A 523 -5.67 -22.46 -17.64
N GLY A 524 -5.70 -22.43 -18.98
CA GLY A 524 -5.61 -23.63 -19.82
C GLY A 524 -6.93 -24.39 -20.01
N VAL A 525 -7.99 -24.06 -19.28
CA VAL A 525 -9.34 -24.61 -19.52
C VAL A 525 -9.91 -24.00 -20.79
N THR A 526 -10.07 -24.84 -21.82
CA THR A 526 -10.67 -24.47 -23.11
C THR A 526 -11.76 -25.47 -23.42
N GLY A 527 -13.03 -25.07 -23.33
CA GLY A 527 -14.14 -26.01 -23.56
C GLY A 527 -15.47 -25.62 -22.91
N ILE A 528 -15.43 -24.84 -21.82
CA ILE A 528 -16.64 -24.25 -21.26
C ILE A 528 -17.08 -23.12 -22.19
N GLY A 529 -18.10 -23.38 -22.99
CA GLY A 529 -18.83 -22.37 -23.76
C GLY A 529 -20.22 -22.21 -23.18
N SER A 530 -20.65 -20.96 -22.99
CA SER A 530 -22.03 -20.64 -22.61
C SER A 530 -22.50 -19.45 -23.43
N ASP A 531 -23.64 -19.60 -24.10
CA ASP A 531 -24.30 -18.48 -24.77
C ASP A 531 -24.96 -17.53 -23.75
N ASP A 532 -25.21 -18.03 -22.54
CA ASP A 532 -25.94 -17.35 -21.46
C ASP A 532 -25.02 -16.64 -20.46
N ALA A 533 -23.70 -16.87 -20.53
CA ALA A 533 -22.71 -16.31 -19.60
C ALA A 533 -21.37 -16.00 -20.26
N ARG A 534 -20.66 -15.00 -19.71
CA ARG A 534 -19.32 -14.65 -20.16
C ARG A 534 -18.28 -15.56 -19.49
N VAL A 535 -17.57 -16.36 -20.27
CA VAL A 535 -16.49 -17.21 -19.77
C VAL A 535 -15.18 -16.41 -19.73
N LEU A 536 -14.49 -16.42 -18.59
CA LEU A 536 -13.29 -15.64 -18.33
C LEU A 536 -12.25 -16.48 -17.61
N ARG A 537 -10.97 -16.25 -17.91
CA ARG A 537 -9.87 -16.70 -17.05
C ARG A 537 -9.80 -15.83 -15.79
N ALA A 538 -9.18 -16.34 -14.73
CA ALA A 538 -9.08 -15.63 -13.46
C ALA A 538 -8.37 -14.26 -13.61
N ASP A 539 -7.32 -14.18 -14.41
CA ASP A 539 -6.58 -12.94 -14.73
C ASP A 539 -7.45 -11.90 -15.47
N GLU A 540 -8.42 -12.35 -16.27
CA GLU A 540 -9.31 -11.52 -17.10
C GLU A 540 -10.50 -10.92 -16.33
N CYS A 541 -10.81 -11.42 -15.14
CA CYS A 541 -11.97 -10.96 -14.37
C CYS A 541 -11.69 -9.65 -13.61
N ARG A 542 -10.43 -9.22 -13.52
CA ARG A 542 -10.01 -8.01 -12.79
C ARG A 542 -10.72 -6.77 -13.32
N GLY A 543 -11.18 -5.92 -12.40
CA GLY A 543 -11.87 -4.66 -12.75
C GLY A 543 -13.24 -4.82 -13.40
N LEU A 544 -13.77 -6.04 -13.50
CA LEU A 544 -15.14 -6.32 -13.93
C LEU A 544 -16.03 -6.63 -12.71
N GLU A 545 -17.34 -6.53 -12.87
CA GLU A 545 -18.35 -6.92 -11.88
C GLU A 545 -19.49 -7.61 -12.62
N PHE A 546 -20.05 -8.65 -12.02
CA PHE A 546 -21.18 -9.42 -12.54
C PHE A 546 -22.26 -9.54 -11.45
N ASP A 547 -23.52 -9.75 -11.84
CA ASP A 547 -24.55 -10.07 -10.86
C ASP A 547 -24.26 -11.44 -10.24
N HIS A 548 -24.01 -12.42 -11.10
CA HIS A 548 -23.76 -13.80 -10.72
C HIS A 548 -22.39 -14.28 -11.21
N VAL A 549 -21.66 -14.99 -10.36
CA VAL A 549 -20.38 -15.62 -10.70
C VAL A 549 -20.46 -17.11 -10.44
N VAL A 550 -20.08 -17.91 -11.44
CA VAL A 550 -19.82 -19.35 -11.31
C VAL A 550 -18.30 -19.56 -11.38
N LEU A 551 -17.68 -19.92 -10.26
CA LEU A 551 -16.24 -20.15 -10.14
C LEU A 551 -15.94 -21.64 -10.23
N VAL A 552 -15.08 -22.01 -11.17
CA VAL A 552 -14.74 -23.41 -11.46
C VAL A 552 -13.34 -23.75 -10.93
N GLU A 553 -13.22 -24.88 -10.25
CA GLU A 553 -11.93 -25.45 -9.77
C GLU A 553 -11.02 -24.42 -9.05
N PRO A 554 -11.45 -23.85 -7.91
CA PRO A 554 -10.71 -22.80 -7.21
C PRO A 554 -9.29 -23.21 -6.78
N ALA A 555 -9.05 -24.50 -6.52
CA ALA A 555 -7.71 -25.02 -6.21
C ALA A 555 -6.72 -24.86 -7.37
N ALA A 556 -7.18 -25.05 -8.61
CA ALA A 556 -6.34 -24.87 -9.78
C ALA A 556 -5.96 -23.39 -9.97
N ILE A 557 -6.86 -22.45 -9.66
CA ILE A 557 -6.56 -21.01 -9.65
C ILE A 557 -5.55 -20.67 -8.54
N ALA A 558 -5.78 -21.16 -7.32
CA ALA A 558 -4.90 -20.92 -6.19
C ALA A 558 -3.45 -21.37 -6.43
N SER A 559 -3.26 -22.45 -7.19
CA SER A 559 -1.95 -23.03 -7.50
C SER A 559 -1.15 -22.29 -8.59
N GLN A 560 -1.75 -21.30 -9.26
CA GLN A 560 -1.08 -20.57 -10.34
C GLN A 560 -0.04 -19.59 -9.77
N GLU A 561 1.10 -19.50 -10.46
CA GLU A 561 2.15 -18.54 -10.14
C GLU A 561 2.35 -17.53 -11.27
N PRO A 562 2.63 -16.25 -10.95
CA PRO A 562 2.64 -15.67 -9.61
C PRO A 562 1.22 -15.31 -9.11
N GLY A 563 0.99 -15.35 -7.80
CA GLY A 563 -0.15 -14.65 -7.19
C GLY A 563 -1.53 -15.33 -7.29
N GLY A 564 -1.62 -16.62 -7.59
CA GLY A 564 -2.89 -17.33 -7.79
C GLY A 564 -3.90 -17.23 -6.64
N LEU A 565 -3.44 -17.18 -5.38
CA LEU A 565 -4.31 -16.93 -4.22
C LEU A 565 -4.99 -15.56 -4.27
N GLY A 566 -4.28 -14.52 -4.71
CA GLY A 566 -4.84 -13.18 -4.90
C GLY A 566 -5.82 -13.13 -6.07
N GLU A 567 -5.54 -13.85 -7.15
CA GLU A 567 -6.48 -13.99 -8.27
C GLU A 567 -7.76 -14.72 -7.87
N LEU A 568 -7.63 -15.79 -7.08
CA LEU A 568 -8.78 -16.49 -6.50
C LEU A 568 -9.63 -15.53 -5.64
N TYR A 569 -9.00 -14.75 -4.77
CA TYR A 569 -9.72 -13.77 -3.95
C TYR A 569 -10.43 -12.70 -4.81
N VAL A 570 -9.80 -12.23 -5.88
CA VAL A 570 -10.43 -11.33 -6.85
C VAL A 570 -11.66 -11.99 -7.49
N ALA A 571 -11.52 -13.23 -7.97
CA ALA A 571 -12.58 -13.99 -8.64
C ALA A 571 -13.79 -14.23 -7.74
N LEU A 572 -13.56 -14.62 -6.48
CA LEU A 572 -14.61 -14.82 -5.47
C LEU A 572 -15.45 -13.56 -5.23
N THR A 573 -14.85 -12.38 -5.42
CA THR A 573 -15.44 -11.08 -5.05
C THR A 573 -15.95 -10.26 -6.24
N ARG A 574 -16.06 -10.88 -7.42
CA ARG A 574 -16.60 -10.22 -8.63
C ARG A 574 -18.12 -10.22 -8.75
N CYS A 575 -18.84 -10.89 -7.85
CA CYS A 575 -20.30 -10.94 -7.87
C CYS A 575 -20.96 -9.84 -7.02
N THR A 576 -22.13 -9.37 -7.46
CA THR A 576 -22.96 -8.42 -6.72
C THR A 576 -24.28 -9.02 -6.20
N GLN A 577 -24.60 -10.26 -6.58
CA GLN A 577 -25.79 -10.98 -6.12
C GLN A 577 -25.44 -12.37 -5.56
N SER A 578 -24.80 -13.24 -6.34
CA SER A 578 -24.45 -14.58 -5.85
C SER A 578 -23.17 -15.15 -6.45
N LEU A 579 -22.54 -16.02 -5.67
CA LEU A 579 -21.38 -16.81 -6.00
C LEU A 579 -21.77 -18.29 -5.98
N THR A 580 -21.51 -19.02 -7.07
CA THR A 580 -21.55 -20.48 -7.09
C THR A 580 -20.16 -21.04 -7.35
N ILE A 581 -19.70 -21.97 -6.52
CA ILE A 581 -18.42 -22.65 -6.67
C ILE A 581 -18.71 -24.07 -7.16
N VAL A 582 -18.11 -24.46 -8.28
CA VAL A 582 -18.20 -25.82 -8.84
C VAL A 582 -16.80 -26.43 -8.81
N HIS A 583 -16.65 -27.54 -8.09
CA HIS A 583 -15.33 -28.15 -7.91
C HIS A 583 -15.40 -29.68 -7.78
N HIS A 584 -14.43 -30.36 -8.37
CA HIS A 584 -14.09 -31.74 -8.09
C HIS A 584 -12.95 -31.83 -7.08
N SER A 585 -11.89 -31.08 -7.34
CA SER A 585 -10.72 -31.00 -6.46
C SER A 585 -11.12 -30.43 -5.09
N PRO A 586 -10.45 -30.82 -3.99
CA PRO A 586 -10.65 -30.18 -2.69
C PRO A 586 -10.50 -28.66 -2.80
N LEU A 587 -11.29 -27.91 -2.02
CA LEU A 587 -11.11 -26.46 -1.95
C LEU A 587 -9.71 -26.14 -1.39
N PRO A 588 -9.14 -24.98 -1.75
CA PRO A 588 -7.93 -24.48 -1.09
C PRO A 588 -8.11 -24.50 0.44
N ARG A 589 -7.04 -24.86 1.17
CA ARG A 589 -7.06 -24.98 2.64
C ARG A 589 -7.59 -23.71 3.32
N GLU A 590 -7.37 -22.54 2.72
CA GLU A 590 -7.81 -21.26 3.24
C GLU A 590 -9.34 -21.14 3.22
N LEU A 591 -10.04 -21.84 2.32
CA LEU A 591 -11.50 -21.78 2.17
C LEU A 591 -12.24 -22.96 2.81
N ASP A 592 -11.51 -23.98 3.28
CA ASP A 592 -12.10 -25.18 3.91
C ASP A 592 -11.48 -25.47 5.29
N PRO A 593 -12.19 -25.15 6.38
CA PRO A 593 -11.72 -25.40 7.74
C PRO A 593 -11.72 -26.88 8.14
N THR A 594 -12.26 -27.79 7.31
CA THR A 594 -12.20 -29.25 7.57
C THR A 594 -10.90 -29.91 7.10
N THR A 595 -10.02 -29.15 6.44
CA THR A 595 -8.71 -29.59 5.96
C THR A 595 -7.65 -29.57 7.10
N GLU A 596 -7.96 -30.14 8.27
CA GLU A 596 -6.94 -30.49 9.25
C GLU A 596 -6.43 -31.93 9.01
N ALA A 597 -5.12 -32.06 8.81
CA ALA A 597 -4.32 -33.29 8.90
C ALA A 597 -4.65 -34.45 7.92
N THR A 598 -4.18 -34.35 6.67
CA THR A 598 -3.76 -35.51 5.87
C THR A 598 -2.41 -35.24 5.21
N LEU A 599 -1.36 -35.24 6.02
CA LEU A 599 0.01 -35.46 5.56
C LEU A 599 0.57 -36.63 6.36
N GLU A 600 0.13 -37.84 6.01
CA GLU A 600 0.94 -39.04 6.19
C GLU A 600 1.30 -39.54 4.78
N ASP A 601 2.60 -39.75 4.59
CA ASP A 601 3.28 -40.40 3.46
C ASP A 601 3.46 -39.63 2.13
N GLU A 602 4.37 -38.67 2.11
CA GLU A 602 5.48 -38.66 1.14
C GLU A 602 6.80 -38.21 1.82
N PRO A 603 7.95 -38.83 1.51
CA PRO A 603 9.22 -38.46 2.12
C PRO A 603 9.67 -37.09 1.61
N MET A 604 9.38 -36.08 2.43
CA MET A 604 9.83 -34.71 2.27
C MET A 604 11.36 -34.69 2.23
N THR A 605 11.92 -34.46 1.04
CA THR A 605 13.30 -34.02 0.90
C THR A 605 13.46 -32.72 1.69
N THR A 606 14.32 -32.76 2.70
CA THR A 606 14.67 -31.65 3.58
C THR A 606 15.36 -30.55 2.79
N ALA A 607 14.56 -29.60 2.29
CA ALA A 607 14.99 -28.27 1.92
C ALA A 607 14.23 -27.26 2.79
N GLY A 608 14.96 -26.68 3.75
CA GLY A 608 14.64 -25.41 4.38
C GLY A 608 13.27 -25.27 5.04
N ALA A 609 12.99 -26.08 6.07
CA ALA A 609 12.09 -25.59 7.12
C ALA A 609 12.79 -24.40 7.78
N GLU A 610 12.41 -23.18 7.39
CA GLU A 610 12.68 -22.00 8.20
C GLU A 610 12.12 -22.29 9.58
N SER A 611 13.02 -22.39 10.55
CA SER A 611 12.68 -22.28 11.96
C SER A 611 11.75 -21.08 12.10
N ARG A 612 10.55 -21.28 12.66
CA ARG A 612 9.91 -20.18 13.39
C ARG A 612 11.03 -19.55 14.20
N ASP A 613 11.24 -18.26 14.02
CA ASP A 613 12.27 -17.53 14.72
C ASP A 613 11.92 -17.52 16.22
N GLU A 614 12.19 -18.64 16.90
CA GLU A 614 12.07 -18.78 18.35
C GLU A 614 12.94 -17.73 19.03
N SER A 615 14.01 -17.28 18.36
CA SER A 615 14.84 -16.18 18.85
C SER A 615 14.13 -14.83 18.79
N GLY A 616 13.35 -14.56 17.74
CA GLY A 616 12.56 -13.33 17.59
C GLY A 616 11.37 -13.24 18.55
N PHE A 617 10.62 -14.34 18.72
CA PHE A 617 9.52 -14.37 19.70
C PHE A 617 10.05 -14.33 21.14
N GLN A 618 11.15 -15.01 21.44
CA GLN A 618 11.79 -14.91 22.75
C GLN A 618 12.34 -13.50 23.00
N ALA A 619 12.93 -12.84 22.00
CA ALA A 619 13.39 -11.46 22.12
C ALA A 619 12.24 -10.48 22.38
N PHE A 620 11.07 -10.70 21.78
CA PHE A 620 9.85 -9.96 22.05
C PHE A 620 9.38 -10.14 23.50
N LEU A 621 9.33 -11.39 23.99
CA LEU A 621 8.97 -11.67 25.39
C LEU A 621 9.97 -11.04 26.37
N ASP A 622 11.28 -11.17 26.09
CA ASP A 622 12.35 -10.59 26.92
C ASP A 622 12.26 -9.04 26.98
N ASP A 623 11.80 -8.39 25.91
CA ASP A 623 11.60 -6.93 25.88
C ASP A 623 10.40 -6.50 26.72
N LEU A 624 9.29 -7.25 26.61
CA LEU A 624 8.09 -7.01 27.40
C LEU A 624 8.35 -7.22 28.91
N GLU A 625 9.04 -8.31 29.27
CA GLU A 625 9.44 -8.57 30.66
C GLU A 625 10.38 -7.49 31.22
N ARG A 626 11.31 -7.00 30.40
CA ARG A 626 12.22 -5.91 30.80
C ARG A 626 11.43 -4.63 31.06
N SER A 627 10.51 -4.30 30.17
CA SER A 627 9.72 -3.08 30.27
C SER A 627 8.80 -3.08 31.50
N VAL A 628 8.14 -4.22 31.81
CA VAL A 628 7.34 -4.37 33.05
C VAL A 628 8.22 -4.21 34.29
N ARG A 629 9.46 -4.73 34.26
CA ARG A 629 10.40 -4.57 35.37
C ARG A 629 10.81 -3.12 35.58
N GLU A 630 11.09 -2.39 34.51
CA GLU A 630 11.46 -0.97 34.54
C GLU A 630 10.33 -0.11 35.10
N GLU A 631 9.08 -0.38 34.73
CA GLU A 631 7.92 0.37 35.24
C GLU A 631 7.66 0.12 36.73
N ARG A 632 7.89 -1.10 37.21
CA ARG A 632 7.80 -1.43 38.65
C ARG A 632 8.86 -0.73 39.50
N GLU A 633 9.89 -0.12 38.91
CA GLU A 633 10.82 0.79 39.62
C GLU A 633 10.17 2.15 39.93
N CYS A 634 9.10 2.54 39.23
CA CYS A 634 8.38 3.79 39.46
C CYS A 634 7.44 3.68 40.69
N HIS A 635 7.71 4.48 41.72
CA HIS A 635 6.87 4.51 42.94
C HIS A 635 5.41 4.91 42.68
N VAL A 636 5.14 5.77 41.68
CA VAL A 636 3.78 6.16 41.31
C VAL A 636 3.04 4.99 40.65
N HIS A 637 3.71 4.27 39.75
CA HIS A 637 3.17 3.07 39.11
C HIS A 637 2.82 2.01 40.18
N GLU A 638 3.76 1.64 41.06
CA GLU A 638 3.50 0.62 42.10
C GLU A 638 2.41 1.07 43.08
N SER A 639 2.34 2.36 43.42
CA SER A 639 1.26 2.91 44.28
C SER A 639 -0.13 2.73 43.65
N VAL A 640 -0.26 3.01 42.35
CA VAL A 640 -1.51 2.82 41.60
C VAL A 640 -1.82 1.33 41.43
N ARG A 641 -0.81 0.51 41.13
CA ARG A 641 -0.95 -0.95 40.96
C ARG A 641 -1.43 -1.61 42.24
N TYR A 642 -0.78 -1.39 43.39
CA TYR A 642 -1.26 -1.95 44.67
C TYR A 642 -2.60 -1.38 45.11
N SER A 643 -2.88 -0.12 44.77
CA SER A 643 -4.20 0.46 44.99
C SER A 643 -5.28 -0.28 44.21
N LEU A 644 -4.99 -0.69 42.98
CA LEU A 644 -5.93 -1.45 42.15
C LEU A 644 -6.07 -2.88 42.67
N VAL A 645 -4.97 -3.54 42.97
CA VAL A 645 -4.95 -4.89 43.55
C VAL A 645 -5.78 -4.94 44.84
N SER A 646 -5.62 -3.94 45.72
CA SER A 646 -6.43 -3.81 46.94
C SER A 646 -7.93 -3.68 46.64
N ALA A 647 -8.29 -2.88 45.63
CA ALA A 647 -9.68 -2.71 45.20
C ALA A 647 -10.27 -4.00 44.59
N LEU A 648 -9.48 -4.74 43.79
CA LEU A 648 -9.89 -6.01 43.21
C LEU A 648 -10.12 -7.07 44.30
N PHE A 649 -9.24 -7.18 45.30
CA PHE A 649 -9.47 -8.06 46.45
C PHE A 649 -10.68 -7.65 47.29
N ALA A 650 -10.90 -6.34 47.49
CA ALA A 650 -12.09 -5.84 48.19
C ALA A 650 -13.39 -6.22 47.45
N ALA A 651 -13.34 -6.31 46.11
CA ALA A 651 -14.42 -6.81 45.26
C ALA A 651 -14.51 -8.35 45.20
N ARG A 652 -13.71 -9.08 45.98
CA ARG A 652 -13.62 -10.55 45.97
C ARG A 652 -13.19 -11.15 44.63
N LEU A 653 -12.43 -10.40 43.83
CA LEU A 653 -11.76 -10.90 42.64
C LEU A 653 -10.36 -11.45 43.00
N ALA A 654 -9.79 -12.27 42.12
CA ALA A 654 -8.48 -12.90 42.32
C ALA A 654 -7.46 -12.37 41.29
N PRO A 655 -6.83 -11.21 41.54
CA PRO A 655 -5.82 -10.66 40.63
C PRO A 655 -4.50 -11.46 40.70
N VAL A 656 -3.99 -11.83 39.53
CA VAL A 656 -2.64 -12.35 39.30
C VAL A 656 -1.71 -11.16 39.07
N THR A 657 -0.70 -11.01 39.92
CA THR A 657 0.19 -9.84 39.98
C THR A 657 1.66 -10.18 39.74
N ASP A 658 1.94 -11.46 39.55
CA ASP A 658 3.24 -12.08 39.30
C ASP A 658 3.45 -12.46 37.83
N SER A 659 2.56 -12.02 36.92
CA SER A 659 2.81 -12.16 35.48
C SER A 659 4.13 -11.46 35.12
N PRO A 660 4.98 -12.12 34.29
CA PRO A 660 6.22 -11.54 33.81
C PRO A 660 5.97 -10.47 32.75
N THR A 661 4.83 -10.55 32.04
CA THR A 661 4.49 -9.73 30.87
C THR A 661 3.35 -8.76 31.09
N ALA A 662 2.53 -8.93 32.14
CA ALA A 662 1.39 -8.08 32.46
C ALA A 662 1.50 -7.44 33.85
N ASP A 663 0.89 -6.27 34.03
CA ASP A 663 0.82 -5.63 35.36
C ASP A 663 -0.15 -6.35 36.30
N ILE A 664 -1.39 -6.55 35.84
CA ILE A 664 -2.43 -7.30 36.55
C ILE A 664 -3.30 -8.04 35.53
N VAL A 665 -3.47 -9.34 35.75
CA VAL A 665 -4.46 -10.17 35.05
C VAL A 665 -5.50 -10.59 36.09
N CYS A 666 -6.78 -10.51 35.79
CA CYS A 666 -7.82 -10.90 36.74
C CYS A 666 -8.93 -11.70 36.05
N GLU A 667 -9.26 -12.86 36.60
CA GLU A 667 -10.46 -13.62 36.21
C GLU A 667 -11.63 -13.18 37.08
N GLY A 668 -12.76 -12.83 36.45
CA GLY A 668 -13.96 -12.38 37.15
C GLY A 668 -15.26 -12.82 36.48
N PRO A 669 -16.42 -12.45 37.05
CA PRO A 669 -17.74 -12.82 36.51
C PRO A 669 -18.01 -12.29 35.09
N ALA A 670 -17.32 -11.21 34.71
CA ALA A 670 -17.40 -10.60 33.38
C ALA A 670 -16.37 -11.17 32.38
N GLY A 671 -15.60 -12.20 32.78
CA GLY A 671 -14.54 -12.81 31.97
C GLY A 671 -13.14 -12.40 32.39
N ARG A 672 -12.17 -12.66 31.51
CA ARG A 672 -10.74 -12.37 31.72
C ARG A 672 -10.46 -10.89 31.49
N MET A 673 -9.90 -10.23 32.49
CA MET A 673 -9.60 -8.79 32.49
C MET A 673 -8.11 -8.54 32.55
N LEU A 674 -7.61 -7.68 31.66
CA LEU A 674 -6.20 -7.28 31.62
C LEU A 674 -6.08 -5.79 31.95
N TYR A 675 -5.15 -5.45 32.84
CA TYR A 675 -4.92 -4.08 33.28
C TYR A 675 -3.47 -3.68 33.00
N GLU A 676 -3.30 -2.54 32.35
CA GLU A 676 -2.02 -1.85 32.16
C GLU A 676 -1.98 -0.61 33.06
N VAL A 677 -0.99 -0.50 33.95
CA VAL A 677 -0.92 0.55 34.97
C VAL A 677 0.13 1.58 34.60
N LEU A 678 -0.26 2.85 34.52
CA LEU A 678 0.67 3.94 34.19
C LEU A 678 1.19 4.67 35.42
N GLY A 679 2.46 5.02 35.36
CA GLY A 679 3.18 5.76 36.40
C GLY A 679 3.08 7.28 36.26
N GLU A 680 4.12 7.97 36.73
CA GLU A 680 4.20 9.43 36.68
C GLU A 680 4.10 9.96 35.24
N GLY A 681 3.28 10.99 35.00
CA GLY A 681 3.01 11.50 33.65
C GLY A 681 2.07 10.64 32.79
N GLY A 682 1.62 9.48 33.29
CA GLY A 682 0.77 8.53 32.57
C GLY A 682 -0.63 9.02 32.18
N HIS A 683 -1.04 10.20 32.62
CA HIS A 683 -2.37 10.79 32.36
C HIS A 683 -2.42 11.63 31.06
N ALA A 684 -1.29 11.82 30.37
CA ALA A 684 -1.23 12.51 29.08
C ALA A 684 -1.46 11.53 27.91
N TYR A 685 -2.17 11.98 26.87
CA TYR A 685 -2.55 11.14 25.73
C TYR A 685 -1.39 10.36 25.06
N PRO A 686 -0.16 10.89 24.89
CA PRO A 686 0.95 10.10 24.35
C PRO A 686 1.28 8.85 25.16
N ALA A 687 1.27 8.95 26.49
CA ALA A 687 1.53 7.84 27.40
C ALA A 687 0.37 6.83 27.37
N ILE A 688 -0.88 7.32 27.35
CA ILE A 688 -2.07 6.47 27.23
C ILE A 688 -2.06 5.71 25.89
N ARG A 689 -1.67 6.36 24.79
CA ARG A 689 -1.56 5.72 23.48
C ARG A 689 -0.49 4.62 23.44
N GLN A 690 0.66 4.84 24.09
CA GLN A 690 1.69 3.82 24.21
C GLN A 690 1.20 2.62 25.03
N ALA A 691 0.51 2.88 26.15
CA ALA A 691 -0.10 1.86 26.99
C ALA A 691 -1.11 0.98 26.23
N VAL A 692 -1.87 1.56 25.30
CA VAL A 692 -2.83 0.83 24.46
C VAL A 692 -2.12 -0.17 23.54
N LEU A 693 -1.01 0.23 22.91
CA LEU A 693 -0.22 -0.67 22.07
C LEU A 693 0.40 -1.79 22.91
N ARG A 694 0.92 -1.44 24.08
CA ARG A 694 1.52 -2.38 25.03
C ARG A 694 0.50 -3.40 25.51
N LEU A 695 -0.70 -2.96 25.89
CA LEU A 695 -1.79 -3.85 26.31
C LEU A 695 -2.18 -4.85 25.21
N MET A 696 -2.04 -4.49 23.93
CA MET A 696 -2.23 -5.42 22.80
C MET A 696 -1.09 -6.43 22.67
N GLU A 697 0.16 -6.02 22.89
CA GLU A 697 1.34 -6.88 22.94
C GLU A 697 1.28 -7.87 24.12
N VAL A 698 0.88 -7.39 25.30
CA VAL A 698 0.65 -8.22 26.50
C VAL A 698 -0.44 -9.25 26.25
N GLN A 699 -1.56 -8.86 25.63
CA GLN A 699 -2.63 -9.80 25.27
C GLN A 699 -2.13 -10.91 24.34
N TYR A 700 -1.25 -10.57 23.39
CA TYR A 700 -0.62 -11.54 22.50
C TYR A 700 0.30 -12.50 23.26
N ALA A 701 1.12 -12.00 24.20
CA ALA A 701 2.01 -12.80 25.03
C ALA A 701 1.27 -13.73 26.01
N GLU A 702 0.15 -13.28 26.57
CA GLU A 702 -0.66 -13.99 27.57
C GLU A 702 -1.57 -15.10 26.99
N GLY A 703 -1.45 -15.39 25.70
CA GLY A 703 -1.98 -16.61 25.07
C GLY A 703 -3.51 -16.71 24.99
N GLY A 704 -4.26 -15.60 25.12
CA GLY A 704 -5.71 -15.61 25.02
C GLY A 704 -6.33 -14.23 24.79
N GLN A 705 -7.55 -14.18 24.25
CA GLN A 705 -8.31 -12.93 24.17
C GLN A 705 -8.82 -12.56 25.57
N ALA A 706 -8.48 -11.36 26.04
CA ALA A 706 -9.09 -10.79 27.24
C ALA A 706 -10.48 -10.22 26.87
N ASP A 707 -11.51 -10.58 27.63
CA ASP A 707 -12.88 -10.11 27.45
C ASP A 707 -12.97 -8.59 27.72
N HIS A 708 -12.19 -8.09 28.68
CA HIS A 708 -12.09 -6.67 28.99
C HIS A 708 -10.66 -6.21 29.23
N ARG A 709 -10.38 -4.97 28.83
CA ARG A 709 -9.04 -4.38 28.81
C ARG A 709 -9.09 -2.97 29.37
N PHE A 710 -8.21 -2.69 30.32
CA PHE A 710 -8.21 -1.46 31.07
C PHE A 710 -6.83 -0.81 31.08
N VAL A 711 -6.77 0.49 30.78
CA VAL A 711 -5.60 1.32 31.09
C VAL A 711 -5.90 2.10 32.36
N VAL A 712 -4.97 2.04 33.32
CA VAL A 712 -5.14 2.49 34.69
C VAL A 712 -4.24 3.68 34.96
N LEU A 713 -4.84 4.85 35.20
CA LEU A 713 -4.12 6.11 35.33
C LEU A 713 -3.97 6.56 36.79
N PRO A 714 -2.90 7.29 37.14
CA PRO A 714 -2.72 7.84 38.49
C PRO A 714 -3.69 8.99 38.81
N ARG A 715 -4.32 9.58 37.79
CA ARG A 715 -5.31 10.67 37.88
C ARG A 715 -6.07 10.81 36.56
N GLU A 716 -7.11 11.65 36.56
CA GLU A 716 -7.95 11.94 35.38
C GLU A 716 -7.11 12.26 34.12
N PRO A 717 -7.46 11.75 32.94
CA PRO A 717 -6.73 12.01 31.71
C PRO A 717 -6.73 13.50 31.39
N GLU A 718 -5.58 14.03 30.96
CA GLU A 718 -5.43 15.45 30.59
C GLU A 718 -6.32 15.82 29.39
N GLN A 719 -6.60 14.84 28.53
CA GLN A 719 -7.51 14.96 27.39
C GLN A 719 -8.76 14.11 27.63
N PRO A 720 -9.90 14.72 28.04
CA PRO A 720 -11.12 13.98 28.37
C PRO A 720 -11.64 13.10 27.22
N TRP A 721 -11.42 13.52 25.97
CA TRP A 721 -11.81 12.77 24.76
C TRP A 721 -11.02 11.47 24.56
N ALA A 722 -9.89 11.27 25.26
CA ALA A 722 -9.06 10.08 25.10
C ALA A 722 -9.82 8.80 25.49
N ALA A 723 -10.69 8.87 26.51
CA ALA A 723 -11.47 7.73 26.96
C ALA A 723 -12.44 7.24 25.87
N ASP A 724 -13.22 8.16 25.28
CA ASP A 724 -14.17 7.84 24.21
C ASP A 724 -13.49 7.27 22.97
N VAL A 725 -12.39 7.90 22.54
CA VAL A 725 -11.65 7.46 21.35
C VAL A 725 -11.07 6.06 21.54
N LEU A 726 -10.53 5.76 22.71
CA LEU A 726 -9.87 4.47 22.96
C LEU A 726 -10.86 3.32 23.12
N ARG A 727 -12.02 3.59 23.73
CA ARG A 727 -13.14 2.65 23.77
C ARG A 727 -13.66 2.36 22.37
N ASP A 728 -13.96 3.40 21.59
CA ASP A 728 -14.62 3.24 20.29
C ASP A 728 -13.67 2.64 19.23
N ALA A 729 -12.37 2.95 19.30
CA ALA A 729 -11.38 2.46 18.34
C ALA A 729 -10.76 1.11 18.72
N PHE A 730 -10.53 0.85 20.01
CA PHE A 730 -9.74 -0.32 20.46
C PHE A 730 -10.50 -1.24 21.43
N GLY A 731 -11.68 -0.84 21.92
CA GLY A 731 -12.41 -1.58 22.94
C GLY A 731 -11.64 -1.63 24.27
N ILE A 732 -10.87 -0.58 24.59
CA ILE A 732 -10.09 -0.45 25.82
C ILE A 732 -10.70 0.68 26.67
N ALA A 733 -11.01 0.37 27.92
CA ALA A 733 -11.58 1.34 28.85
C ALA A 733 -10.50 2.01 29.70
N LEU A 734 -10.69 3.28 30.04
CA LEU A 734 -9.78 4.03 30.92
C LEU A 734 -10.40 4.13 32.31
N ILE A 735 -9.62 3.76 33.32
CA ILE A 735 -9.95 4.00 34.72
C ILE A 735 -8.83 4.80 35.37
N TRP A 736 -9.15 5.66 36.32
CA TRP A 736 -8.18 6.49 37.00
C TRP A 736 -8.49 6.67 38.48
N ARG A 737 -7.43 7.00 39.23
CA ARG A 737 -7.54 7.42 40.62
C ARG A 737 -8.16 8.81 40.71
N ASP A 738 -9.29 8.91 41.39
CA ASP A 738 -9.94 10.18 41.73
C ASP A 738 -10.01 10.28 43.25
N GLY A 739 -8.97 10.86 43.84
CA GLY A 739 -8.74 10.84 45.28
C GLY A 739 -8.61 9.41 45.86
N GLY A 740 -9.45 9.10 46.85
CA GLY A 740 -9.51 7.79 47.51
C GLY A 740 -10.32 6.73 46.74
N SER A 741 -10.98 7.12 45.65
CA SER A 741 -11.88 6.28 44.84
C SER A 741 -11.35 6.08 43.42
N TRP A 742 -12.03 5.20 42.67
CA TRP A 742 -11.77 4.96 41.26
C TRP A 742 -12.90 5.55 40.41
N SER A 743 -12.53 6.26 39.36
CA SER A 743 -13.43 6.87 38.39
C SER A 743 -13.04 6.42 36.98
N GLY A 744 -13.98 6.51 36.05
CA GLY A 744 -13.76 6.15 34.65
C GLY A 744 -14.81 5.21 34.08
N GLU A 745 -14.64 4.90 32.80
CA GLU A 745 -15.62 4.13 32.05
C GLU A 745 -15.48 2.64 32.33
N GLY A 746 -16.62 1.94 32.40
CA GLY A 746 -16.62 0.50 32.69
C GLY A 746 -16.12 0.16 34.09
N ILE A 747 -16.04 1.13 35.02
CA ILE A 747 -15.51 0.90 36.38
C ILE A 747 -16.25 -0.21 37.15
N GLY A 748 -17.55 -0.39 36.87
CA GLY A 748 -18.34 -1.50 37.40
C GLY A 748 -17.79 -2.84 36.95
N ILE A 749 -17.50 -3.00 35.67
CA ILE A 749 -16.87 -4.20 35.12
C ILE A 749 -15.43 -4.34 35.65
N ALA A 750 -14.66 -3.25 35.61
CA ALA A 750 -13.26 -3.22 36.03
C ALA A 750 -13.03 -3.64 37.49
N LEU A 751 -14.01 -3.40 38.37
CA LEU A 751 -13.95 -3.74 39.79
C LEU A 751 -15.02 -4.77 40.21
N GLY A 752 -15.62 -5.50 39.27
CA GLY A 752 -16.59 -6.57 39.56
C GLY A 752 -17.88 -6.13 40.28
N ARG A 753 -18.28 -4.85 40.18
CA ARG A 753 -19.55 -4.32 40.69
C ARG A 753 -20.62 -4.47 39.60
N GLU A 754 -21.64 -5.30 39.82
CA GLU A 754 -22.74 -5.50 38.88
C GLU A 754 -23.37 -4.16 38.43
N ALA A 755 -23.65 -4.06 37.13
CA ALA A 755 -24.48 -3.00 36.57
C ALA A 755 -25.94 -3.18 37.03
N GLY A 756 -26.24 -2.74 38.27
CA GLY A 756 -27.59 -2.77 38.82
C GLY A 756 -27.66 -2.98 40.32
N GLY A 757 -27.30 -1.97 41.10
CA GLY A 757 -27.52 -1.96 42.55
C GLY A 757 -27.40 -0.55 43.11
N VAL A 758 -28.53 0.03 43.51
CA VAL A 758 -28.61 1.26 44.30
C VAL A 758 -28.10 0.94 45.71
N GLU A 759 -27.04 1.62 46.15
CA GLU A 759 -26.93 2.24 47.48
C GLU A 759 -25.78 3.27 47.51
#